data_AF-A0A817XC31-F1
#
_entry.id   AF-A0A817XC31-F1
#
_cell.length_a   1.000
_cell.length_b   1.000
_cell.length_c   1.000
_cell.angle_alpha   90.00
_cell.angle_beta   90.00
_cell.angle_gamma   90.00
#
_symmetry.space_group_name_H-M   'P 1'
#
loop_
_entity.id
_entity.type
_entity.pdbx_description
1 polymer ?
#
loop_
_entity_poly.entity_id
_entity_poly.type
_entity_poly.pdbx_seq_one_letter_code
_entity_poly.pdbx_strand_id
1 'polypeptide(L)'
;MYINILSHYTFLLLLYLSFIFCQRSPLQVEKDTAVYQLLNHYHHYAELNQLLNTWASNYTKLAQLFSIGQSNGDKELFVMRLTSPINTDNEDEHDEFQLLKPKFKWIANMHGDETVGREMMIALIYYLLLNSKSDSRINRLLSTTNIYIMPTMNPDGFEKSIEGSCETKTLETRGNLLSVDLNRDFPSQYEPLKRMDNGTSGDLFYGRQRETIAVMKWILKENFVLSANLHGGAVVASYPYDETIHHTDNTYGQSPDDSLFRFIARTYANKHLTMTKGQGCASEFPEGITNGAKWYDVAGGMQDFNYLHSNTFEITIELSCCKYPSSNDSNLEKEWDNNKEALITYMELSHLGIKGFIRDAQTRTAISGALIQVEGILHPVRSVRSGAYWRLLLPGLHNITVTASGYLPQTTYNVNVTNEKTSALRLDFDLQPGTQDISLSRQDISSRNKIYDALSNYTRKLMTNSRDEILNQLIEPSDKFQYHDYESMVKKLKQINQKYPSITSIYTIGKSVENRDLWVIIISDQPLIHEAGEPEVRYVANIHGDESVGRECLILFIEYLCLNYGKNDYITKLIDNVSYFFFISYDISDDQQVDQKELTKMIIAIYELNGVADQGGTNSPKARAAEIIASLDGFIRDCPNGRLDKKKFLEVYEVFFPRGNSKAYCKYAFDTFDTNNDGTIDFNEFLLSVAATKGGNLDERLSAAFDLYDISDDQQVDQQELTKMITAIYDLNGVEDDNNNNVKTRAAEIIASFDVSGDKKLSKQEFITGCKKDPYIRQILASDA
;
A
#
# COMPACT_ATOMS: atom_id res chain seq x y z
N MET A 1 -6.83 -72.77 38.38
CA MET A 1 -6.54 -72.30 37.01
C MET A 1 -7.39 -71.06 36.66
N TYR A 2 -7.44 -70.05 37.55
CA TYR A 2 -8.25 -68.83 37.38
C TYR A 2 -7.63 -67.59 38.07
N ILE A 3 -6.32 -67.62 38.32
CA ILE A 3 -5.56 -66.49 38.89
C ILE A 3 -4.22 -66.47 38.17
N ASN A 4 -4.20 -65.92 36.95
CA ASN A 4 -2.97 -65.50 36.27
C ASN A 4 -3.21 -64.71 34.98
N ILE A 5 -4.46 -64.48 34.56
CA ILE A 5 -4.76 -63.68 33.36
C ILE A 5 -5.13 -62.22 33.72
N LEU A 6 -5.61 -61.93 34.94
CA LEU A 6 -5.95 -60.54 35.32
C LEU A 6 -4.76 -59.66 35.71
N SER A 7 -3.62 -60.24 36.10
CA SER A 7 -2.45 -59.47 36.59
C SER A 7 -1.56 -58.93 35.46
N HIS A 8 -1.54 -59.57 34.29
CA HIS A 8 -0.73 -59.12 33.16
C HIS A 8 -1.40 -57.98 32.37
N TYR A 9 -2.72 -58.02 32.19
CA TYR A 9 -3.44 -56.95 31.49
C TYR A 9 -3.60 -55.68 32.33
N THR A 10 -3.74 -55.77 33.65
CA THR A 10 -3.76 -54.59 34.54
C THR A 10 -2.39 -53.93 34.67
N PHE A 11 -1.30 -54.70 34.70
CA PHE A 11 0.06 -54.16 34.75
C PHE A 11 0.50 -53.52 33.42
N LEU A 12 0.12 -54.10 32.28
CA LEU A 12 0.33 -53.49 30.96
C LEU A 12 -0.55 -52.27 30.72
N LEU A 13 -1.80 -52.25 31.20
CA LEU A 13 -2.67 -51.07 31.14
C LEU A 13 -2.14 -49.94 32.05
N LEU A 14 -1.62 -50.27 33.23
CA LEU A 14 -0.98 -49.29 34.13
C LEU A 14 0.38 -48.81 33.62
N LEU A 15 1.15 -49.63 32.89
CA LEU A 15 2.37 -49.21 32.20
C LEU A 15 2.08 -48.37 30.96
N TYR A 16 1.00 -48.66 30.24
CA TYR A 16 0.54 -47.89 29.09
C TYR A 16 -0.04 -46.52 29.53
N LEU A 17 -0.83 -46.51 30.60
CA LEU A 17 -1.30 -45.28 31.24
C LEU A 17 -0.14 -44.50 31.87
N SER A 18 0.82 -45.14 32.53
CA SER A 18 1.99 -44.43 33.07
C SER A 18 2.91 -43.89 31.98
N PHE A 19 3.05 -44.53 30.82
CA PHE A 19 3.77 -43.94 29.68
C PHE A 19 3.06 -42.70 29.09
N ILE A 20 1.72 -42.71 29.05
CA ILE A 20 0.91 -41.56 28.60
C ILE A 20 0.96 -40.42 29.62
N PHE A 21 0.91 -40.72 30.92
CA PHE A 21 0.97 -39.73 32.00
C PHE A 21 2.40 -39.24 32.32
N CYS A 22 3.46 -39.98 31.97
CA CYS A 22 4.85 -39.61 32.27
C CYS A 22 5.50 -38.70 31.21
N GLN A 23 4.82 -38.39 30.10
CA GLN A 23 5.30 -37.41 29.11
C GLN A 23 4.75 -35.98 29.30
N ARG A 24 3.75 -35.76 30.17
CA ARG A 24 3.26 -34.41 30.50
C ARG A 24 3.58 -34.09 31.96
N SER A 25 4.36 -33.04 32.17
CA SER A 25 4.59 -32.51 33.52
C SER A 25 3.25 -32.08 34.15
N PRO A 26 3.09 -32.13 35.48
CA PRO A 26 1.86 -31.70 36.15
C PRO A 26 1.42 -30.27 35.76
N LEU A 27 2.40 -29.42 35.46
CA LEU A 27 2.20 -28.04 35.01
C LEU A 27 1.63 -27.95 33.58
N GLN A 28 2.00 -28.87 32.68
CA GLN A 28 1.46 -28.90 31.32
C GLN A 28 -0.01 -29.38 31.31
N VAL A 29 -0.33 -30.35 32.17
CA VAL A 29 -1.71 -30.84 32.35
C VAL A 29 -2.62 -29.74 32.86
N GLU A 30 -2.18 -28.93 33.84
CA GLU A 30 -2.93 -27.79 34.37
C GLU A 30 -3.18 -26.69 33.31
N LYS A 31 -2.19 -26.42 32.44
CA LYS A 31 -2.33 -25.44 31.35
C LYS A 31 -3.24 -25.90 30.22
N ASP A 32 -3.13 -27.15 29.80
CA ASP A 32 -4.07 -27.74 28.84
C ASP A 32 -5.50 -27.71 29.42
N THR A 33 -5.65 -27.99 30.72
CA THR A 33 -6.94 -27.90 31.43
C THR A 33 -7.52 -26.49 31.39
N ALA A 34 -6.70 -25.44 31.52
CA ALA A 34 -7.17 -24.05 31.43
C ALA A 34 -7.67 -23.69 30.03
N VAL A 35 -7.06 -24.22 28.96
CA VAL A 35 -7.56 -24.03 27.59
C VAL A 35 -8.85 -24.80 27.35
N TYR A 36 -8.98 -26.02 27.85
CA TYR A 36 -10.24 -26.77 27.74
C TYR A 36 -11.38 -26.08 28.51
N GLN A 37 -11.10 -25.53 29.69
CA GLN A 37 -12.09 -24.73 30.44
C GLN A 37 -12.59 -23.51 29.67
N LEU A 38 -11.69 -22.85 28.93
CA LEU A 38 -12.05 -21.75 28.04
C LEU A 38 -12.98 -22.24 26.92
N LEU A 39 -12.74 -23.42 26.37
CA LEU A 39 -13.50 -24.01 25.26
C LEU A 39 -14.82 -24.70 25.67
N ASN A 40 -15.30 -24.48 26.89
CA ASN A 40 -16.56 -25.08 27.36
C ASN A 40 -17.82 -24.43 26.77
N HIS A 41 -17.70 -23.23 26.20
CA HIS A 41 -18.80 -22.49 25.56
C HIS A 41 -18.24 -21.55 24.47
N TYR A 42 -19.14 -20.98 23.66
CA TYR A 42 -18.78 -19.99 22.64
C TYR A 42 -18.73 -18.58 23.22
N HIS A 43 -17.70 -17.81 22.85
CA HIS A 43 -17.50 -16.46 23.37
C HIS A 43 -18.20 -15.43 22.49
N HIS A 44 -19.32 -14.91 22.96
CA HIS A 44 -20.01 -13.78 22.33
C HIS A 44 -19.17 -12.50 22.40
N TYR A 45 -19.48 -11.52 21.54
CA TYR A 45 -18.65 -10.35 21.30
C TYR A 45 -18.27 -9.58 22.58
N ALA A 46 -19.21 -9.42 23.51
CA ALA A 46 -18.94 -8.74 24.78
C ALA A 46 -17.91 -9.48 25.64
N GLU A 47 -18.02 -10.81 25.72
CA GLU A 47 -17.11 -11.66 26.47
C GLU A 47 -15.74 -11.73 25.79
N LEU A 48 -15.70 -11.91 24.47
CA LEU A 48 -14.48 -11.86 23.68
C LEU A 48 -13.72 -10.55 23.91
N ASN A 49 -14.42 -9.42 23.86
CA ASN A 49 -13.84 -8.10 24.12
C ASN A 49 -13.22 -8.03 25.52
N GLN A 50 -13.92 -8.53 26.54
CA GLN A 50 -13.40 -8.57 27.91
C GLN A 50 -12.14 -9.44 28.02
N LEU A 51 -12.14 -10.64 27.42
CA LEU A 51 -11.00 -11.55 27.43
C LEU A 51 -9.77 -10.92 26.77
N LEU A 52 -9.91 -10.38 25.55
CA LEU A 52 -8.80 -9.78 24.82
C LEU A 52 -8.20 -8.59 25.58
N ASN A 53 -9.04 -7.71 26.14
CA ASN A 53 -8.55 -6.58 26.95
C ASN A 53 -7.83 -7.05 28.22
N THR A 54 -8.36 -8.08 28.88
CA THR A 54 -7.75 -8.65 30.08
C THR A 54 -6.39 -9.28 29.78
N TRP A 55 -6.26 -9.99 28.65
CA TRP A 55 -4.99 -10.58 28.25
C TRP A 55 -3.96 -9.52 27.82
N ALA A 56 -4.37 -8.49 27.09
CA ALA A 56 -3.48 -7.39 26.73
C ALA A 56 -2.97 -6.64 27.96
N SER A 57 -3.82 -6.42 28.98
CA SER A 57 -3.42 -5.75 30.22
C SER A 57 -2.56 -6.62 31.14
N ASN A 58 -2.80 -7.94 31.17
CA ASN A 58 -1.99 -8.87 31.99
C ASN A 58 -0.64 -9.20 31.35
N TYR A 59 -0.52 -9.13 30.02
CA TYR A 59 0.67 -9.51 29.26
C TYR A 59 1.22 -8.34 28.43
N THR A 60 1.30 -7.14 28.99
CA THR A 60 1.66 -5.88 28.29
C THR A 60 2.96 -5.91 27.46
N LYS A 61 3.93 -6.75 27.84
CA LYS A 61 5.20 -6.91 27.10
C LYS A 61 5.10 -7.84 25.89
N LEU A 62 4.08 -8.68 25.84
CA LEU A 62 3.92 -9.73 24.84
C LEU A 62 2.69 -9.51 23.95
N ALA A 63 1.63 -8.91 24.49
CA ALA A 63 0.33 -8.79 23.88
C ALA A 63 -0.06 -7.33 23.67
N GLN A 64 -0.47 -7.00 22.45
CA GLN A 64 -0.98 -5.69 22.08
C GLN A 64 -2.32 -5.87 21.35
N LEU A 65 -3.39 -5.42 21.99
CA LEU A 65 -4.73 -5.40 21.39
C LEU A 65 -4.94 -4.07 20.66
N PHE A 66 -5.45 -4.12 19.44
CA PHE A 66 -5.89 -2.95 18.70
C PHE A 66 -7.05 -3.33 17.77
N SER A 67 -7.79 -2.33 17.30
CA SER A 67 -8.82 -2.50 16.29
C SER A 67 -8.31 -2.02 14.93
N ILE A 68 -8.69 -2.73 13.86
CA ILE A 68 -8.40 -2.32 12.48
C ILE A 68 -9.55 -1.56 11.82
N GLY A 69 -10.68 -1.43 12.50
CA GLY A 69 -11.90 -0.82 11.98
C GLY A 69 -13.12 -1.36 12.72
N GLN A 70 -14.30 -0.95 12.29
CA GLN A 70 -15.56 -1.39 12.85
C GLN A 70 -16.38 -2.12 11.79
N SER A 71 -17.17 -3.10 12.23
CA SER A 71 -18.18 -3.77 11.43
C SER A 71 -19.33 -2.83 11.09
N ASN A 72 -20.26 -3.28 10.24
CA ASN A 72 -21.46 -2.53 9.92
C ASN A 72 -22.39 -2.33 11.13
N GLY A 73 -22.30 -3.18 12.15
CA GLY A 73 -22.98 -3.06 13.44
C GLY A 73 -22.15 -2.40 14.54
N ASP A 74 -21.16 -1.59 14.15
CA ASP A 74 -20.29 -0.79 15.04
C ASP A 74 -19.51 -1.63 16.08
N LYS A 75 -19.21 -2.89 15.76
CA LYS A 75 -18.33 -3.75 16.56
C LYS A 75 -16.89 -3.61 16.08
N GLU A 76 -15.97 -3.40 17.00
CA GLU A 76 -14.53 -3.34 16.73
C GLU A 76 -14.01 -4.66 16.16
N LEU A 77 -13.21 -4.57 15.11
CA LEU A 77 -12.52 -5.69 14.49
C LEU A 77 -11.16 -5.84 15.17
N PHE A 78 -11.19 -6.50 16.32
CA PHE A 78 -10.02 -6.66 17.18
C PHE A 78 -8.96 -7.62 16.61
N VAL A 79 -7.71 -7.21 16.77
CA VAL A 79 -6.52 -7.99 16.46
C VAL A 79 -5.62 -8.02 17.69
N MET A 80 -5.22 -9.23 18.09
CA MET A 80 -4.19 -9.44 19.11
C MET A 80 -2.84 -9.64 18.44
N ARG A 81 -1.91 -8.70 18.62
CA ARG A 81 -0.51 -8.87 18.24
C ARG A 81 0.26 -9.53 19.40
N LEU A 82 0.95 -10.62 19.10
CA LEU A 82 1.76 -11.41 20.01
C LEU A 82 3.20 -11.47 19.51
N THR A 83 4.14 -10.94 20.30
CA THR A 83 5.57 -11.02 20.00
C THR A 83 6.38 -10.74 21.26
N SER A 84 7.58 -11.32 21.37
CA SER A 84 8.48 -11.05 22.49
C SER A 84 9.58 -10.06 22.07
N PRO A 85 9.85 -9.02 22.88
CA PRO A 85 11.04 -8.20 22.70
C PRO A 85 12.29 -9.08 22.90
N ILE A 86 13.36 -8.77 22.17
CA ILE A 86 14.60 -9.53 22.27
C ILE A 86 15.39 -8.99 23.46
N ASN A 87 15.97 -9.87 24.26
CA ASN A 87 17.00 -9.49 25.24
C ASN A 87 18.37 -9.70 24.58
N THR A 88 18.86 -8.70 23.83
CA THR A 88 20.24 -8.65 23.36
C THR A 88 20.90 -7.40 23.90
N ASP A 89 22.13 -7.53 24.40
CA ASP A 89 22.90 -6.41 24.99
C ASP A 89 23.51 -5.47 23.91
N ASN A 90 23.28 -5.75 22.63
CA ASN A 90 23.79 -4.99 21.48
C ASN A 90 22.63 -4.30 20.75
N GLU A 91 22.56 -2.96 20.82
CA GLU A 91 21.43 -2.16 20.30
C GLU A 91 21.30 -2.22 18.76
N ASP A 92 22.40 -2.23 18.02
CA ASP A 92 22.35 -2.28 16.54
C ASP A 92 21.86 -3.63 16.00
N GLU A 93 22.30 -4.72 16.63
CA GLU A 93 21.88 -6.10 16.28
C GLU A 93 20.42 -6.36 16.70
N HIS A 94 20.00 -5.70 17.79
CA HIS A 94 18.61 -5.73 18.26
C HIS A 94 17.67 -5.18 17.19
N ASP A 95 17.98 -4.02 16.59
CA ASP A 95 17.10 -3.36 15.63
C ASP A 95 17.02 -4.10 14.29
N GLU A 96 18.14 -4.60 13.75
CA GLU A 96 18.11 -5.39 12.51
C GLU A 96 17.29 -6.67 12.66
N PHE A 97 17.43 -7.38 13.79
CA PHE A 97 16.67 -8.60 14.01
C PHE A 97 15.18 -8.31 14.09
N GLN A 98 14.77 -7.28 14.84
CA GLN A 98 13.35 -6.90 14.97
C GLN A 98 12.74 -6.56 13.61
N LEU A 99 13.50 -5.88 12.75
CA LEU A 99 13.09 -5.52 11.39
C LEU A 99 13.00 -6.72 10.45
N LEU A 100 13.69 -7.84 10.72
CA LEU A 100 13.64 -9.09 9.94
C LEU A 100 12.72 -10.17 10.55
N LYS A 101 11.96 -9.86 11.61
CA LYS A 101 10.92 -10.75 12.11
C LYS A 101 9.75 -10.79 11.11
N PRO A 102 9.46 -11.95 10.49
CA PRO A 102 8.30 -12.05 9.61
C PRO A 102 7.03 -11.73 10.37
N LYS A 103 6.10 -11.06 9.67
CA LYS A 103 4.75 -10.81 10.15
C LYS A 103 3.84 -11.91 9.64
N PHE A 104 3.17 -12.59 10.56
CA PHE A 104 2.23 -13.68 10.29
C PHE A 104 0.83 -13.26 10.75
N LYS A 105 -0.23 -13.64 10.03
CA LYS A 105 -1.61 -13.43 10.52
C LYS A 105 -2.52 -14.66 10.44
N TRP A 106 -3.38 -14.80 11.45
CA TRP A 106 -4.57 -15.64 11.41
C TRP A 106 -5.82 -14.78 11.34
N ILE A 107 -6.78 -15.14 10.49
CA ILE A 107 -8.12 -14.54 10.44
C ILE A 107 -9.14 -15.67 10.56
N ALA A 108 -10.19 -15.48 11.34
CA ALA A 108 -11.27 -16.45 11.47
C ALA A 108 -12.64 -15.80 11.41
N ASN A 109 -13.66 -16.63 11.19
CA ASN A 109 -15.07 -16.25 11.33
C ASN A 109 -15.41 -15.04 10.45
N MET A 110 -14.94 -15.05 9.21
CA MET A 110 -15.41 -14.11 8.17
C MET A 110 -16.83 -14.47 7.70
N HIS A 111 -17.17 -15.76 7.77
CA HIS A 111 -18.55 -16.23 7.77
C HIS A 111 -19.01 -16.39 9.21
N GLY A 112 -20.08 -15.69 9.58
CA GLY A 112 -20.53 -15.59 10.97
C GLY A 112 -20.95 -16.94 11.56
N ASP A 113 -21.49 -17.83 10.73
CA ASP A 113 -21.95 -19.17 11.09
C ASP A 113 -20.85 -20.23 11.11
N GLU A 114 -19.62 -19.88 10.71
CA GLU A 114 -18.45 -20.77 10.73
C GLU A 114 -17.59 -20.45 11.96
N THR A 115 -17.92 -21.12 13.07
CA THR A 115 -17.55 -20.64 14.42
C THR A 115 -16.36 -21.34 15.04
N VAL A 116 -15.99 -22.54 14.57
CA VAL A 116 -14.85 -23.30 15.11
C VAL A 116 -13.56 -22.48 15.02
N GLY A 117 -13.30 -21.83 13.87
CA GLY A 117 -12.12 -21.00 13.68
C GLY A 117 -12.00 -19.87 14.71
N ARG A 118 -13.12 -19.26 15.10
CA ARG A 118 -13.17 -18.20 16.12
C ARG A 118 -12.61 -18.70 17.44
N GLU A 119 -13.14 -19.81 17.92
CA GLU A 119 -12.74 -20.40 19.20
C GLU A 119 -11.31 -20.95 19.15
N MET A 120 -10.87 -21.50 18.02
CA MET A 120 -9.48 -21.91 17.83
C MET A 120 -8.51 -20.73 17.95
N MET A 121 -8.89 -19.55 17.46
CA MET A 121 -8.08 -18.34 17.59
C MET A 121 -8.05 -17.80 19.03
N ILE A 122 -9.18 -17.83 19.73
CA ILE A 122 -9.27 -17.45 21.15
C ILE A 122 -8.39 -18.39 22.00
N ALA A 123 -8.51 -19.70 21.80
CA ALA A 123 -7.69 -20.71 22.46
C ALA A 123 -6.22 -20.58 22.11
N LEU A 124 -5.86 -20.30 20.85
CA LEU A 124 -4.47 -20.11 20.44
C LEU A 124 -3.83 -18.89 21.12
N ILE A 125 -4.53 -17.75 21.20
CA ILE A 125 -4.04 -16.57 21.93
C ILE A 125 -3.72 -16.96 23.37
N TYR A 126 -4.67 -17.60 24.06
CA TYR A 126 -4.49 -17.97 25.46
C TYR A 126 -3.36 -19.00 25.64
N TYR A 127 -3.29 -20.01 24.77
CA TYR A 127 -2.25 -21.03 24.79
C TYR A 127 -0.84 -20.42 24.62
N LEU A 128 -0.66 -19.50 23.67
CA LEU A 128 0.62 -18.82 23.44
C LEU A 128 1.04 -18.01 24.67
N LEU A 129 0.10 -17.29 25.30
CA LEU A 129 0.37 -16.50 26.50
C LEU A 129 0.74 -17.36 27.70
N LEU A 130 -0.03 -18.42 27.97
CA LEU A 130 0.22 -19.36 29.07
C LEU A 130 1.57 -20.08 28.95
N ASN A 131 2.00 -20.36 27.72
CA ASN A 131 3.20 -21.15 27.44
C ASN A 131 4.44 -20.32 27.09
N SER A 132 4.29 -19.00 26.92
CA SER A 132 5.36 -18.05 26.54
C SER A 132 6.66 -18.15 27.34
N LYS A 133 6.60 -18.56 28.62
CA LYS A 133 7.77 -18.70 29.51
C LYS A 133 8.25 -20.13 29.73
N SER A 134 7.37 -21.13 29.57
CA SER A 134 7.66 -22.51 29.94
C SER A 134 7.95 -23.42 28.76
N ASP A 135 7.43 -23.09 27.58
CA ASP A 135 7.61 -23.88 26.36
C ASP A 135 8.63 -23.19 25.46
N SER A 136 9.77 -23.86 25.23
CA SER A 136 10.86 -23.35 24.41
C SER A 136 10.48 -23.14 22.93
N ARG A 137 9.57 -23.94 22.37
CA ARG A 137 9.07 -23.79 20.99
C ARG A 137 8.22 -22.53 20.89
N ILE A 138 7.29 -22.34 21.83
CA ILE A 138 6.43 -21.16 21.87
C ILE A 138 7.22 -19.89 22.16
N ASN A 139 8.16 -19.94 23.11
CA ASN A 139 9.06 -18.82 23.39
C ASN A 139 9.86 -18.42 22.14
N ARG A 140 10.44 -19.39 21.43
CA ARG A 140 11.15 -19.15 20.17
C ARG A 140 10.24 -18.58 19.09
N LEU A 141 9.02 -19.10 18.96
CA LEU A 141 8.07 -18.61 17.96
C LEU A 141 7.74 -17.13 18.21
N LEU A 142 7.43 -16.77 19.46
CA LEU A 142 7.13 -15.39 19.87
C LEU A 142 8.35 -14.47 19.76
N SER A 143 9.56 -14.96 20.01
CA SER A 143 10.78 -14.16 19.91
C SER A 143 11.24 -13.93 18.47
N THR A 144 10.82 -14.77 17.52
CA THR A 144 11.24 -14.70 16.11
C THR A 144 10.17 -14.18 15.16
N THR A 145 8.91 -14.10 15.59
CA THR A 145 7.76 -13.81 14.73
C THR A 145 6.91 -12.68 15.31
N ASN A 146 6.36 -11.84 14.45
CA ASN A 146 5.26 -10.94 14.81
C ASN A 146 3.95 -11.63 14.43
N ILE A 147 3.23 -12.19 15.41
CA ILE A 147 2.01 -12.96 15.19
C ILE A 147 0.81 -12.04 15.41
N TYR A 148 -0.12 -12.01 14.46
CA TYR A 148 -1.36 -11.25 14.55
C TYR A 148 -2.55 -12.20 14.46
N ILE A 149 -3.47 -12.11 15.41
CA ILE A 149 -4.63 -13.02 15.46
C ILE A 149 -5.90 -12.18 15.50
N MET A 150 -6.75 -12.36 14.48
CA MET A 150 -8.12 -11.82 14.42
C MET A 150 -9.11 -12.98 14.65
N PRO A 151 -9.70 -13.10 15.86
CA PRO A 151 -10.65 -14.17 16.12
C PRO A 151 -11.95 -14.06 15.31
N THR A 152 -12.35 -12.85 14.94
CA THR A 152 -13.60 -12.62 14.20
C THR A 152 -13.46 -11.46 13.23
N MET A 153 -13.63 -11.74 11.94
CA MET A 153 -13.79 -10.71 10.91
C MET A 153 -15.25 -10.28 10.78
N ASN A 154 -16.22 -11.17 11.06
CA ASN A 154 -17.65 -10.90 10.96
C ASN A 154 -18.37 -11.09 12.31
N PRO A 155 -18.13 -10.20 13.29
CA PRO A 155 -18.79 -10.31 14.59
C PRO A 155 -20.31 -10.12 14.49
N ASP A 156 -20.83 -9.42 13.49
CA ASP A 156 -22.28 -9.21 13.33
C ASP A 156 -23.02 -10.46 12.87
N GLY A 157 -22.46 -11.21 11.91
CA GLY A 157 -23.02 -12.50 11.47
C GLY A 157 -22.96 -13.55 12.58
N PHE A 158 -21.88 -13.56 13.38
CA PHE A 158 -21.74 -14.46 14.52
C PHE A 158 -22.86 -14.28 15.54
N GLU A 159 -23.19 -13.04 15.94
CA GLU A 159 -24.25 -12.79 16.93
C GLU A 159 -25.66 -13.18 16.43
N LYS A 160 -25.85 -13.34 15.11
CA LYS A 160 -27.10 -13.84 14.52
C LYS A 160 -27.12 -15.35 14.34
N SER A 161 -25.96 -16.01 14.43
CA SER A 161 -25.80 -17.43 14.18
C SER A 161 -26.29 -18.27 15.35
N ILE A 162 -26.71 -19.51 15.08
CA ILE A 162 -27.36 -20.38 16.05
C ILE A 162 -26.50 -21.63 16.29
N GLU A 163 -26.09 -21.83 17.54
CA GLU A 163 -25.33 -23.00 17.96
C GLU A 163 -26.06 -24.31 17.60
N GLY A 164 -25.32 -25.30 17.12
CA GLY A 164 -25.83 -26.59 16.65
C GLY A 164 -26.27 -26.58 15.19
N SER A 165 -26.22 -25.44 14.49
CA SER A 165 -26.49 -25.37 13.05
C SER A 165 -25.27 -25.77 12.25
N CYS A 166 -25.27 -26.99 11.71
CA CYS A 166 -24.15 -27.48 10.90
C CYS A 166 -24.11 -26.94 9.47
N GLU A 167 -25.22 -26.44 8.94
CA GLU A 167 -25.35 -25.93 7.57
C GLU A 167 -25.75 -24.46 7.58
N THR A 168 -25.31 -23.72 6.55
CA THR A 168 -25.76 -22.34 6.32
C THR A 168 -27.23 -22.33 5.92
N LYS A 169 -28.08 -21.66 6.70
CA LYS A 169 -29.51 -21.52 6.39
C LYS A 169 -29.85 -20.21 5.69
N THR A 170 -29.15 -19.12 6.04
CA THR A 170 -29.41 -17.78 5.52
C THR A 170 -28.12 -16.96 5.40
N LEU A 171 -28.09 -16.01 4.45
CA LEU A 171 -27.00 -15.03 4.36
C LEU A 171 -26.96 -14.07 5.56
N GLU A 172 -28.00 -14.00 6.39
CA GLU A 172 -27.99 -13.19 7.61
C GLU A 172 -27.07 -13.77 8.70
N THR A 173 -26.82 -15.09 8.67
CA THR A 173 -25.94 -15.78 9.62
C THR A 173 -24.52 -15.92 9.06
N ARG A 174 -24.42 -16.27 7.77
CA ARG A 174 -23.13 -16.36 7.05
C ARG A 174 -22.53 -14.99 6.74
N GLY A 175 -23.29 -14.12 6.09
CA GLY A 175 -22.86 -12.80 5.65
C GLY A 175 -22.75 -11.80 6.80
N ASN A 176 -22.33 -10.58 6.48
CA ASN A 176 -22.23 -9.51 7.47
C ASN A 176 -23.60 -8.95 7.89
N LEU A 177 -23.65 -7.84 8.64
CA LEU A 177 -24.92 -7.25 9.09
C LEU A 177 -25.90 -6.98 7.94
N LEU A 178 -25.37 -6.63 6.75
CA LEU A 178 -26.11 -6.34 5.53
C LEU A 178 -26.33 -7.57 4.64
N SER A 179 -26.07 -8.77 5.15
CA SER A 179 -26.19 -10.06 4.44
C SER A 179 -25.31 -10.19 3.20
N VAL A 180 -24.17 -9.48 3.17
CA VAL A 180 -23.15 -9.62 2.12
C VAL A 180 -22.15 -10.71 2.52
N ASP A 181 -21.86 -11.62 1.60
CA ASP A 181 -20.79 -12.61 1.79
C ASP A 181 -19.43 -11.91 1.68
N LEU A 182 -18.73 -11.77 2.81
CA LEU A 182 -17.43 -11.09 2.86
C LEU A 182 -16.35 -11.80 2.02
N ASN A 183 -16.48 -13.11 1.77
CA ASN A 183 -15.57 -13.87 0.91
C ASN A 183 -15.98 -13.86 -0.56
N ARG A 184 -16.84 -12.91 -0.95
CA ARG A 184 -17.14 -12.52 -2.34
C ARG A 184 -17.01 -11.01 -2.53
N ASP A 185 -16.53 -10.30 -1.51
CA ASP A 185 -16.54 -8.84 -1.47
C ASP A 185 -15.15 -8.23 -1.66
N PHE A 186 -14.09 -9.02 -1.82
CA PHE A 186 -12.77 -8.52 -2.22
C PHE A 186 -12.70 -8.29 -3.75
N PRO A 187 -11.74 -7.51 -4.26
CA PRO A 187 -11.48 -7.44 -5.70
C PRO A 187 -11.10 -8.81 -6.28
N SER A 188 -11.80 -9.24 -7.33
CA SER A 188 -11.40 -10.38 -8.17
C SER A 188 -10.30 -9.96 -9.15
N GLN A 189 -9.48 -10.91 -9.57
CA GLN A 189 -8.41 -10.72 -10.55
C GLN A 189 -8.94 -10.63 -11.99
N TYR A 190 -10.13 -11.19 -12.25
CA TYR A 190 -10.73 -11.26 -13.57
C TYR A 190 -11.93 -10.31 -13.74
N GLU A 191 -12.55 -9.88 -12.64
CA GLU A 191 -13.64 -8.92 -12.69
C GLU A 191 -13.15 -7.46 -12.64
N PRO A 192 -13.78 -6.55 -13.41
CA PRO A 192 -13.49 -5.12 -13.28
C PRO A 192 -13.90 -4.60 -11.89
N LEU A 193 -13.20 -3.58 -11.40
CA LEU A 193 -13.56 -2.91 -10.14
C LEU A 193 -15.01 -2.40 -10.15
N LYS A 194 -15.67 -2.46 -8.99
CA LYS A 194 -17.06 -2.01 -8.81
C LYS A 194 -17.19 -0.54 -9.24
N ARG A 195 -18.20 -0.23 -10.05
CA ARG A 195 -18.45 1.14 -10.53
C ARG A 195 -19.25 1.94 -9.50
N MET A 196 -18.95 3.23 -9.41
CA MET A 196 -19.71 4.18 -8.60
C MET A 196 -21.11 4.43 -9.17
N ASP A 197 -22.03 4.95 -8.36
CA ASP A 197 -23.41 5.29 -8.77
C ASP A 197 -23.44 6.28 -9.96
N ASN A 198 -22.37 7.05 -10.15
CA ASN A 198 -22.17 7.96 -11.27
C ASN A 198 -21.48 7.33 -12.50
N GLY A 199 -21.20 6.02 -12.48
CA GLY A 199 -20.66 5.25 -13.60
C GLY A 199 -19.13 5.19 -13.73
N THR A 200 -18.35 5.86 -12.87
CA THR A 200 -16.88 5.79 -12.86
C THR A 200 -16.39 4.48 -12.22
N SER A 201 -15.21 3.98 -12.61
CA SER A 201 -14.58 2.85 -11.91
C SER A 201 -14.25 3.30 -10.49
N GLY A 202 -14.84 2.64 -9.49
CA GLY A 202 -14.50 2.89 -8.09
C GLY A 202 -13.06 2.49 -7.80
N ASP A 203 -12.48 3.09 -6.76
CA ASP A 203 -11.17 2.67 -6.28
C ASP A 203 -11.19 1.21 -5.75
N LEU A 204 -10.03 0.69 -5.33
CA LEU A 204 -9.91 -0.68 -4.82
C LEU A 204 -10.94 -0.98 -3.70
N PHE A 205 -11.33 0.02 -2.90
CA PHE A 205 -12.18 -0.10 -1.72
C PHE A 205 -13.66 0.18 -2.00
N TYR A 206 -13.99 0.79 -3.13
CA TYR A 206 -15.34 1.25 -3.42
C TYR A 206 -16.36 0.11 -3.50
N GLY A 207 -17.55 0.35 -2.93
CA GLY A 207 -18.66 -0.60 -2.96
C GLY A 207 -18.45 -1.86 -2.11
N ARG A 208 -17.50 -1.84 -1.18
CA ARG A 208 -17.17 -2.95 -0.27
C ARG A 208 -17.68 -2.70 1.14
N GLN A 209 -17.86 -3.78 1.89
CA GLN A 209 -18.30 -3.75 3.28
C GLN A 209 -17.23 -3.16 4.20
N ARG A 210 -17.65 -2.64 5.36
CA ARG A 210 -16.71 -2.00 6.31
C ARG A 210 -15.66 -2.99 6.79
N GLU A 211 -16.06 -4.24 7.03
CA GLU A 211 -15.19 -5.33 7.42
C GLU A 211 -14.14 -5.61 6.35
N THR A 212 -14.57 -5.75 5.09
CA THR A 212 -13.69 -5.95 3.93
C THR A 212 -12.68 -4.82 3.79
N ILE A 213 -13.12 -3.57 3.82
CA ILE A 213 -12.24 -2.38 3.69
C ILE A 213 -11.22 -2.33 4.82
N ALA A 214 -11.63 -2.62 6.06
CA ALA A 214 -10.73 -2.64 7.21
C ALA A 214 -9.62 -3.68 7.02
N VAL A 215 -9.98 -4.91 6.63
CA VAL A 215 -9.02 -6.00 6.40
C VAL A 215 -8.11 -5.71 5.20
N MET A 216 -8.64 -5.17 4.09
CA MET A 216 -7.81 -4.78 2.93
C MET A 216 -6.77 -3.74 3.31
N LYS A 217 -7.16 -2.68 4.03
CA LYS A 217 -6.23 -1.64 4.50
C LYS A 217 -5.18 -2.23 5.43
N TRP A 218 -5.56 -3.17 6.28
CA TRP A 218 -4.65 -3.85 7.19
C TRP A 218 -3.62 -4.71 6.46
N ILE A 219 -4.06 -5.52 5.48
CA ILE A 219 -3.18 -6.34 4.62
C ILE A 219 -2.14 -5.47 3.92
N LEU A 220 -2.58 -4.40 3.25
CA LEU A 220 -1.71 -3.51 2.47
C LEU A 220 -0.73 -2.72 3.34
N LYS A 221 -1.13 -2.38 4.58
CA LYS A 221 -0.31 -1.60 5.50
C LYS A 221 0.79 -2.43 6.16
N GLU A 222 0.45 -3.62 6.64
CA GLU A 222 1.36 -4.36 7.52
C GLU A 222 2.45 -5.12 6.77
N ASN A 223 2.26 -5.48 5.50
CA ASN A 223 3.18 -6.32 4.71
C ASN A 223 3.41 -7.69 5.37
N PHE A 224 2.35 -8.49 5.49
CA PHE A 224 2.46 -9.85 6.01
C PHE A 224 3.26 -10.75 5.05
N VAL A 225 3.87 -11.80 5.60
CA VAL A 225 4.62 -12.81 4.85
C VAL A 225 3.74 -14.02 4.58
N LEU A 226 3.12 -14.54 5.63
CA LEU A 226 2.28 -15.75 5.57
C LEU A 226 0.99 -15.51 6.35
N SER A 227 -0.08 -16.13 5.88
CA SER A 227 -1.41 -16.01 6.44
C SER A 227 -2.23 -17.28 6.25
N ALA A 228 -3.29 -17.41 7.02
CA ALA A 228 -4.39 -18.29 6.69
C ALA A 228 -5.71 -17.77 7.28
N ASN A 229 -6.79 -18.01 6.55
CA ASN A 229 -8.15 -17.71 6.98
C ASN A 229 -8.90 -19.02 7.29
N LEU A 230 -9.71 -19.01 8.35
CA LEU A 230 -10.34 -20.21 8.93
C LEU A 230 -11.85 -20.24 8.69
N HIS A 231 -12.32 -21.37 8.17
CA HIS A 231 -13.68 -21.63 7.72
C HIS A 231 -14.26 -22.94 8.30
N GLY A 232 -15.54 -23.17 8.03
CA GLY A 232 -16.24 -24.41 8.32
C GLY A 232 -17.23 -24.81 7.23
N GLY A 233 -17.55 -26.10 7.19
CA GLY A 233 -18.38 -26.74 6.15
C GLY A 233 -17.66 -27.87 5.44
N ALA A 234 -16.33 -27.92 5.52
CA ALA A 234 -15.51 -29.02 5.05
C ALA A 234 -14.33 -29.30 6.00
N VAL A 235 -13.49 -30.28 5.64
CA VAL A 235 -12.20 -30.54 6.32
C VAL A 235 -11.12 -30.66 5.26
N VAL A 236 -10.48 -29.53 4.92
CA VAL A 236 -9.48 -29.41 3.85
C VAL A 236 -8.68 -28.11 3.97
N ALA A 237 -7.41 -28.13 3.57
CA ALA A 237 -6.63 -26.92 3.33
C ALA A 237 -6.70 -26.54 1.83
N SER A 238 -7.47 -25.49 1.51
CA SER A 238 -7.61 -24.92 0.17
C SER A 238 -6.52 -23.88 -0.10
N TYR A 239 -6.00 -23.81 -1.33
CA TYR A 239 -4.93 -22.88 -1.71
C TYR A 239 -5.13 -22.23 -3.08
N PRO A 240 -4.48 -21.07 -3.35
CA PRO A 240 -4.66 -20.32 -4.58
C PRO A 240 -4.36 -21.07 -5.88
N TYR A 241 -4.98 -20.67 -6.98
CA TYR A 241 -6.05 -19.67 -7.05
C TYR A 241 -7.43 -20.25 -6.73
N ASP A 242 -8.29 -19.40 -6.18
CA ASP A 242 -9.70 -19.65 -5.87
C ASP A 242 -10.59 -19.46 -7.11
N GLU A 243 -10.14 -18.71 -8.12
CA GLU A 243 -10.88 -18.45 -9.35
C GLU A 243 -10.09 -18.78 -10.64
N THR A 244 -10.80 -18.96 -11.74
CA THR A 244 -10.27 -19.15 -13.10
C THR A 244 -10.77 -18.07 -14.05
N ILE A 245 -10.02 -17.82 -15.14
CA ILE A 245 -10.38 -16.79 -16.15
C ILE A 245 -11.77 -16.97 -16.77
N HIS A 246 -12.29 -18.21 -16.79
CA HIS A 246 -13.60 -18.53 -17.36
C HIS A 246 -14.67 -18.77 -16.29
N HIS A 247 -14.36 -18.59 -15.01
CA HIS A 247 -15.24 -18.86 -13.88
C HIS A 247 -15.86 -20.27 -13.93
N THR A 248 -15.04 -21.27 -14.22
CA THR A 248 -15.45 -22.66 -14.39
C THR A 248 -15.05 -23.51 -13.19
N ASP A 249 -16.05 -24.07 -12.51
CA ASP A 249 -15.84 -25.04 -11.44
C ASP A 249 -15.00 -26.24 -11.89
N ASN A 250 -14.35 -26.89 -10.93
CA ASN A 250 -13.55 -28.10 -11.14
C ASN A 250 -12.39 -27.91 -12.14
N THR A 251 -11.93 -26.67 -12.29
CA THR A 251 -10.79 -26.31 -13.14
C THR A 251 -9.65 -25.80 -12.27
N TYR A 252 -8.45 -26.32 -12.52
CA TYR A 252 -7.29 -26.00 -11.70
C TYR A 252 -6.77 -24.58 -11.98
N GLY A 253 -6.88 -23.68 -11.01
CA GLY A 253 -6.35 -22.32 -11.07
C GLY A 253 -4.91 -22.27 -10.59
N GLN A 254 -3.94 -22.51 -11.47
CA GLN A 254 -2.53 -22.59 -11.06
C GLN A 254 -1.92 -21.20 -10.78
N SER A 255 -1.34 -21.03 -9.58
CA SER A 255 -0.54 -19.85 -9.25
C SER A 255 0.95 -20.03 -9.58
N PRO A 256 1.72 -18.94 -9.79
CA PRO A 256 3.17 -19.03 -10.00
C PRO A 256 3.92 -19.76 -8.86
N ASP A 257 3.42 -19.65 -7.63
CA ASP A 257 3.97 -20.31 -6.44
C ASP A 257 3.23 -21.60 -6.05
N ASP A 258 2.54 -22.26 -6.99
CA ASP A 258 1.71 -23.46 -6.75
C ASP A 258 2.41 -24.54 -5.90
N SER A 259 3.67 -24.85 -6.21
CA SER A 259 4.43 -25.87 -5.48
C SER A 259 4.62 -25.50 -4.00
N LEU A 260 4.86 -24.22 -3.71
CA LEU A 260 4.96 -23.70 -2.35
C LEU A 260 3.60 -23.76 -1.65
N PHE A 261 2.52 -23.32 -2.31
CA PHE A 261 1.16 -23.36 -1.77
C PHE A 261 0.72 -24.78 -1.39
N ARG A 262 0.98 -25.75 -2.29
CA ARG A 262 0.73 -27.17 -2.01
C ARG A 262 1.53 -27.66 -0.81
N PHE A 263 2.79 -27.24 -0.67
CA PHE A 263 3.62 -27.62 0.47
C PHE A 263 3.10 -27.06 1.80
N ILE A 264 2.74 -25.78 1.86
CA ILE A 264 2.26 -25.16 3.10
C ILE A 264 0.87 -25.68 3.49
N ALA A 265 -0.04 -25.86 2.52
CA ALA A 265 -1.36 -26.46 2.76
C ALA A 265 -1.23 -27.90 3.26
N ARG A 266 -0.38 -28.71 2.61
CA ARG A 266 -0.12 -30.09 3.02
C ARG A 266 0.51 -30.16 4.40
N THR A 267 1.35 -29.19 4.75
CA THR A 267 1.96 -29.15 6.09
C THR A 267 0.91 -28.95 7.17
N TYR A 268 -0.08 -28.08 6.96
CA TYR A 268 -1.22 -27.95 7.88
C TYR A 268 -2.01 -29.26 7.94
N ALA A 269 -2.43 -29.79 6.79
CA ALA A 269 -3.22 -31.02 6.71
C ALA A 269 -2.54 -32.19 7.42
N ASN A 270 -1.22 -32.37 7.22
CA ASN A 270 -0.37 -33.39 7.85
C ASN A 270 -0.29 -33.30 9.37
N LYS A 271 -0.39 -32.10 9.92
CA LYS A 271 -0.36 -31.87 11.37
C LYS A 271 -1.75 -31.88 11.99
N HIS A 272 -2.81 -31.76 11.18
CA HIS A 272 -4.18 -31.96 11.60
C HIS A 272 -4.47 -33.45 11.81
N LEU A 273 -5.13 -33.81 12.91
CA LEU A 273 -5.35 -35.22 13.28
C LEU A 273 -6.25 -35.99 12.29
N THR A 274 -7.10 -35.30 11.53
CA THR A 274 -8.09 -35.93 10.65
C THR A 274 -8.02 -35.49 9.19
N MET A 275 -7.37 -34.37 8.86
CA MET A 275 -7.52 -33.73 7.53
C MET A 275 -6.80 -34.54 6.44
N THR A 276 -5.62 -35.09 6.75
CA THR A 276 -4.86 -35.99 5.85
C THR A 276 -5.62 -37.22 5.38
N LYS A 277 -6.65 -37.65 6.11
CA LYS A 277 -7.49 -38.78 5.70
C LYS A 277 -8.23 -38.49 4.40
N GLY A 278 -8.34 -37.22 4.02
CA GLY A 278 -8.99 -36.75 2.80
C GLY A 278 -10.50 -36.92 2.81
N GLN A 279 -11.10 -37.24 3.96
CA GLN A 279 -12.53 -37.34 4.16
C GLN A 279 -13.09 -35.97 4.58
N GLY A 280 -13.24 -35.08 3.60
CA GLY A 280 -13.75 -33.71 3.78
C GLY A 280 -15.26 -33.65 3.82
N CYS A 281 -15.90 -34.48 4.66
CA CYS A 281 -17.34 -34.56 4.82
C CYS A 281 -18.04 -35.22 3.61
N ALA A 282 -18.74 -34.45 2.77
CA ALA A 282 -19.37 -34.94 1.55
C ALA A 282 -18.41 -35.03 0.36
N SER A 283 -17.21 -34.45 0.47
CA SER A 283 -16.21 -34.41 -0.59
C SER A 283 -14.94 -35.18 -0.20
N GLU A 284 -14.23 -35.69 -1.20
CA GLU A 284 -12.91 -36.30 -1.02
C GLU A 284 -11.80 -35.34 -1.46
N PHE A 285 -10.84 -35.10 -0.57
CA PHE A 285 -9.67 -34.26 -0.83
C PHE A 285 -8.41 -35.09 -0.61
N PRO A 286 -7.82 -35.67 -1.67
CA PRO A 286 -6.58 -36.42 -1.55
C PRO A 286 -5.52 -35.64 -0.77
N GLU A 287 -4.91 -36.27 0.23
CA GLU A 287 -3.93 -35.66 1.13
C GLU A 287 -4.45 -34.51 2.02
N GLY A 288 -5.76 -34.27 2.04
CA GLY A 288 -6.39 -33.22 2.84
C GLY A 288 -6.20 -31.81 2.30
N ILE A 289 -5.86 -31.66 1.02
CA ILE A 289 -5.64 -30.35 0.37
C ILE A 289 -6.43 -30.24 -0.93
N THR A 290 -6.73 -29.01 -1.34
CA THR A 290 -7.31 -28.74 -2.67
C THR A 290 -6.84 -27.39 -3.22
N ASN A 291 -6.75 -27.28 -4.55
CA ASN A 291 -6.74 -25.95 -5.17
C ASN A 291 -8.17 -25.39 -5.10
N GLY A 292 -8.32 -24.11 -4.80
CA GLY A 292 -9.63 -23.48 -4.58
C GLY A 292 -10.55 -23.62 -5.78
N ALA A 293 -10.12 -23.12 -6.94
CA ALA A 293 -10.87 -23.18 -8.19
C ALA A 293 -11.19 -24.62 -8.64
N LYS A 294 -10.29 -25.58 -8.37
CA LYS A 294 -10.54 -27.01 -8.64
C LYS A 294 -11.63 -27.58 -7.74
N TRP A 295 -11.86 -27.04 -6.55
CA TRP A 295 -12.99 -27.45 -5.74
C TRP A 295 -14.28 -26.79 -6.27
N TYR A 296 -14.31 -25.46 -6.31
CA TYR A 296 -15.33 -24.64 -6.97
C TYR A 296 -14.80 -23.20 -7.11
N ASP A 297 -15.26 -22.47 -8.14
CA ASP A 297 -14.78 -21.12 -8.45
C ASP A 297 -15.28 -20.10 -7.41
N VAL A 298 -14.36 -19.27 -6.90
CA VAL A 298 -14.62 -18.24 -5.88
C VAL A 298 -14.01 -16.91 -6.30
N ALA A 299 -14.78 -16.14 -7.06
CA ALA A 299 -14.43 -14.75 -7.37
C ALA A 299 -14.56 -13.83 -6.14
N GLY A 300 -13.61 -12.90 -5.98
CA GLY A 300 -13.64 -11.89 -4.93
C GLY A 300 -13.35 -12.44 -3.52
N GLY A 301 -12.60 -13.53 -3.43
CA GLY A 301 -12.14 -14.12 -2.17
C GLY A 301 -10.97 -13.36 -1.53
N MET A 302 -10.88 -13.43 -0.20
CA MET A 302 -9.78 -12.79 0.55
C MET A 302 -8.42 -13.46 0.29
N GLN A 303 -8.42 -14.77 0.06
CA GLN A 303 -7.21 -15.57 -0.12
C GLN A 303 -6.38 -15.06 -1.30
N ASP A 304 -7.00 -14.91 -2.47
CA ASP A 304 -6.32 -14.47 -3.70
C ASP A 304 -5.95 -12.99 -3.63
N PHE A 305 -6.78 -12.16 -2.97
CA PHE A 305 -6.45 -10.74 -2.73
C PHE A 305 -5.11 -10.55 -2.01
N ASN A 306 -4.83 -11.39 -1.01
CA ASN A 306 -3.56 -11.35 -0.29
C ASN A 306 -2.36 -11.54 -1.23
N TYR A 307 -2.43 -12.56 -2.08
CA TYR A 307 -1.34 -12.93 -2.98
C TYR A 307 -1.19 -11.93 -4.13
N LEU A 308 -2.28 -11.37 -4.65
CA LEU A 308 -2.26 -10.47 -5.81
C LEU A 308 -1.92 -9.02 -5.46
N HIS A 309 -2.32 -8.55 -4.28
CA HIS A 309 -2.19 -7.13 -3.89
C HIS A 309 -1.17 -6.87 -2.77
N SER A 310 -0.51 -7.91 -2.25
CA SER A 310 0.52 -7.76 -1.21
C SER A 310 1.62 -8.82 -1.36
N ASN A 311 2.58 -8.84 -0.42
CA ASN A 311 3.59 -9.89 -0.33
C ASN A 311 3.07 -11.18 0.36
N THR A 312 1.81 -11.21 0.76
CA THR A 312 1.28 -12.21 1.69
C THR A 312 0.82 -13.48 0.98
N PHE A 313 1.31 -14.62 1.44
CA PHE A 313 0.84 -15.93 1.01
C PHE A 313 -0.28 -16.37 1.95
N GLU A 314 -1.51 -16.47 1.46
CA GLU A 314 -2.66 -16.92 2.27
C GLU A 314 -3.24 -18.23 1.73
N ILE A 315 -3.64 -19.12 2.63
CA ILE A 315 -4.47 -20.30 2.32
C ILE A 315 -5.77 -20.24 3.12
N THR A 316 -6.78 -20.97 2.66
CA THR A 316 -8.08 -21.11 3.32
C THR A 316 -8.16 -22.48 3.99
N ILE A 317 -8.53 -22.52 5.27
CA ILE A 317 -8.55 -23.78 6.04
C ILE A 317 -9.97 -24.05 6.52
N GLU A 318 -10.55 -25.11 6.00
CA GLU A 318 -11.84 -25.66 6.41
C GLU A 318 -11.60 -26.64 7.57
N LEU A 319 -12.10 -26.30 8.76
CA LEU A 319 -11.73 -27.01 10.00
C LEU A 319 -12.65 -28.18 10.33
N SER A 320 -13.93 -28.04 10.02
CA SER A 320 -14.98 -28.93 10.52
C SER A 320 -16.16 -29.02 9.57
N CYS A 321 -16.79 -30.19 9.49
CA CYS A 321 -18.00 -30.40 8.68
C CYS A 321 -19.18 -29.57 9.18
N CYS A 322 -19.37 -29.54 10.50
CA CYS A 322 -20.43 -28.78 11.11
C CYS A 322 -19.96 -27.34 11.28
N LYS A 323 -20.61 -26.37 10.64
CA LYS A 323 -20.21 -24.95 10.71
C LYS A 323 -20.28 -24.37 12.12
N TYR A 324 -21.36 -24.66 12.85
CA TYR A 324 -21.57 -24.25 14.23
C TYR A 324 -21.91 -25.45 15.13
N PRO A 325 -20.92 -26.29 15.50
CA PRO A 325 -21.17 -27.46 16.35
C PRO A 325 -21.59 -27.03 17.76
N SER A 326 -22.32 -27.90 18.49
CA SER A 326 -22.63 -27.58 19.89
C SER A 326 -21.35 -27.60 20.73
N SER A 327 -21.24 -26.62 21.62
CA SER A 327 -20.23 -26.57 22.68
C SER A 327 -20.39 -27.71 23.68
N ASN A 328 -21.62 -28.21 23.85
CA ASN A 328 -21.89 -29.44 24.60
C ASN A 328 -21.23 -30.64 23.90
N ASP A 329 -20.82 -31.64 24.67
CA ASP A 329 -20.12 -32.87 24.21
C ASP A 329 -18.64 -32.69 23.80
N SER A 330 -17.94 -31.70 24.34
CA SER A 330 -16.49 -31.51 24.16
C SER A 330 -16.05 -31.38 22.69
N ASN A 331 -16.94 -30.93 21.80
CA ASN A 331 -16.61 -30.76 20.38
C ASN A 331 -15.50 -29.72 20.18
N LEU A 332 -15.57 -28.59 20.91
CA LEU A 332 -14.54 -27.55 20.83
C LEU A 332 -13.18 -28.02 21.35
N GLU A 333 -13.14 -28.82 22.43
CA GLU A 333 -11.90 -29.45 22.92
C GLU A 333 -11.29 -30.39 21.87
N LYS A 334 -12.14 -31.20 21.23
CA LYS A 334 -11.72 -32.09 20.15
C LYS A 334 -11.18 -31.33 18.95
N GLU A 335 -11.82 -30.24 18.54
CA GLU A 335 -11.32 -29.41 17.44
C GLU A 335 -10.01 -28.72 17.81
N TRP A 336 -9.82 -28.32 19.07
CA TRP A 336 -8.53 -27.84 19.56
C TRP A 336 -7.44 -28.91 19.47
N ASP A 337 -7.72 -30.13 19.90
CA ASP A 337 -6.79 -31.25 19.77
C ASP A 337 -6.47 -31.59 18.31
N ASN A 338 -7.46 -31.50 17.41
CA ASN A 338 -7.26 -31.68 15.97
C ASN A 338 -6.31 -30.63 15.38
N ASN A 339 -6.39 -29.38 15.84
CA ASN A 339 -5.79 -28.22 15.17
C ASN A 339 -4.53 -27.66 15.85
N LYS A 340 -4.34 -27.84 17.16
CA LYS A 340 -3.27 -27.17 17.94
C LYS A 340 -1.89 -27.29 17.31
N GLU A 341 -1.48 -28.52 16.95
CA GLU A 341 -0.16 -28.76 16.34
C GLU A 341 -0.05 -28.17 14.93
N ALA A 342 -1.14 -28.21 14.16
CA ALA A 342 -1.20 -27.64 12.81
C ALA A 342 -1.09 -26.11 12.83
N LEU A 343 -1.83 -25.46 13.72
CA LEU A 343 -1.80 -24.01 13.93
C LEU A 343 -0.39 -23.52 14.30
N ILE A 344 0.29 -24.19 15.23
CA ILE A 344 1.65 -23.82 15.65
C ILE A 344 2.64 -24.06 14.50
N THR A 345 2.59 -25.24 13.87
CA THR A 345 3.50 -25.59 12.77
C THR A 345 3.36 -24.65 11.58
N TYR A 346 2.14 -24.22 11.26
CA TYR A 346 1.90 -23.33 10.14
C TYR A 346 2.51 -21.94 10.34
N MET A 347 2.46 -21.39 11.56
CA MET A 347 3.15 -20.13 11.87
C MET A 347 4.67 -20.23 11.66
N GLU A 348 5.26 -21.38 11.96
CA GLU A 348 6.70 -21.63 11.76
C GLU A 348 7.09 -21.58 10.27
N LEU A 349 6.16 -21.80 9.34
CA LEU A 349 6.42 -21.71 7.89
C LEU A 349 6.69 -20.28 7.40
N SER A 350 6.42 -19.26 8.22
CA SER A 350 6.82 -17.87 7.93
C SER A 350 8.34 -17.68 7.82
N HIS A 351 9.10 -18.71 8.24
CA HIS A 351 10.55 -18.74 8.24
C HIS A 351 11.14 -19.58 7.10
N LEU A 352 10.37 -19.94 6.07
CA LEU A 352 10.92 -20.61 4.88
C LEU A 352 11.63 -19.62 3.95
N GLY A 353 12.50 -20.15 3.08
CA GLY A 353 13.07 -19.41 1.98
C GLY A 353 14.17 -18.44 2.40
N ILE A 354 14.08 -17.20 1.93
CA ILE A 354 15.08 -16.15 2.11
C ILE A 354 14.48 -14.90 2.76
N LYS A 355 15.32 -14.13 3.44
CA LYS A 355 14.99 -12.79 3.94
C LYS A 355 16.24 -11.93 4.01
N GLY A 356 16.10 -10.61 4.07
CA GLY A 356 17.26 -9.73 4.23
C GLY A 356 16.90 -8.27 4.03
N PHE A 357 17.92 -7.43 3.88
CA PHE A 357 17.79 -6.01 3.58
C PHE A 357 18.25 -5.68 2.16
N ILE A 358 17.62 -4.68 1.57
CA ILE A 358 18.03 -4.03 0.33
C ILE A 358 18.46 -2.61 0.67
N ARG A 359 19.72 -2.28 0.37
CA ARG A 359 20.34 -1.00 0.71
C ARG A 359 21.04 -0.40 -0.49
N ASP A 360 21.22 0.91 -0.45
CA ASP A 360 22.12 1.62 -1.33
C ASP A 360 23.57 1.26 -0.98
N ALA A 361 24.35 0.84 -1.97
CA ALA A 361 25.72 0.40 -1.73
C ALA A 361 26.66 1.52 -1.27
N GLN A 362 26.37 2.78 -1.61
CA GLN A 362 27.19 3.94 -1.27
C GLN A 362 26.76 4.54 0.07
N THR A 363 25.48 4.85 0.23
CA THR A 363 24.96 5.56 1.41
C THR A 363 24.55 4.62 2.54
N ARG A 364 24.43 3.31 2.26
CA ARG A 364 23.88 2.28 3.17
C ARG A 364 22.41 2.51 3.55
N THR A 365 21.72 3.45 2.91
CA THR A 365 20.31 3.74 3.20
C THR A 365 19.41 2.62 2.69
N ALA A 366 18.35 2.31 3.43
CA ALA A 366 17.36 1.33 3.03
C ALA A 366 16.64 1.72 1.73
N ILE A 367 16.45 0.75 0.83
CA ILE A 367 15.69 0.92 -0.41
C ILE A 367 14.32 0.26 -0.26
N SER A 368 13.29 1.10 -0.19
CA SER A 368 11.89 0.67 -0.12
C SER A 368 11.33 0.36 -1.50
N GLY A 369 10.46 -0.65 -1.60
CA GLY A 369 9.73 -0.97 -2.83
C GLY A 369 10.56 -1.65 -3.93
N ALA A 370 11.79 -2.06 -3.64
CA ALA A 370 12.61 -2.84 -4.55
C ALA A 370 11.92 -4.19 -4.84
N LEU A 371 12.00 -4.65 -6.07
CA LEU A 371 11.41 -5.91 -6.54
C LEU A 371 12.44 -7.04 -6.38
N ILE A 372 12.04 -8.12 -5.72
CA ILE A 372 12.80 -9.35 -5.58
C ILE A 372 12.14 -10.40 -6.46
N GLN A 373 12.82 -10.76 -7.54
CA GLN A 373 12.37 -11.70 -8.56
C GLN A 373 13.16 -12.99 -8.47
N VAL A 374 12.46 -14.13 -8.48
CA VAL A 374 13.08 -15.46 -8.54
C VAL A 374 12.93 -16.01 -9.95
N GLU A 375 14.01 -16.53 -10.52
CA GLU A 375 13.97 -17.13 -11.86
C GLU A 375 12.95 -18.28 -11.91
N GLY A 376 12.09 -18.28 -12.92
CA GLY A 376 11.07 -19.31 -13.12
C GLY A 376 9.78 -19.14 -12.29
N ILE A 377 9.70 -18.14 -11.40
CA ILE A 377 8.47 -17.86 -10.61
C ILE A 377 7.95 -16.46 -10.93
N LEU A 378 6.87 -16.36 -11.70
CA LEU A 378 6.28 -15.09 -12.16
C LEU A 378 5.46 -14.35 -11.08
N HIS A 379 6.04 -14.18 -9.90
CA HIS A 379 5.43 -13.43 -8.80
C HIS A 379 6.53 -12.82 -7.92
N PRO A 380 6.93 -11.55 -8.15
CA PRO A 380 7.94 -10.89 -7.31
C PRO A 380 7.36 -10.46 -5.96
N VAL A 381 8.22 -10.31 -4.96
CA VAL A 381 7.89 -9.62 -3.69
C VAL A 381 8.61 -8.29 -3.59
N ARG A 382 8.15 -7.41 -2.70
CA ARG A 382 8.70 -6.06 -2.52
C ARG A 382 9.37 -5.88 -1.15
N SER A 383 10.45 -5.09 -1.09
CA SER A 383 10.98 -4.62 0.19
C SER A 383 10.07 -3.56 0.83
N VAL A 384 10.02 -3.57 2.17
CA VAL A 384 9.27 -2.58 2.96
C VAL A 384 10.12 -1.31 3.21
N ARG A 385 9.57 -0.31 3.91
CA ARG A 385 10.24 0.98 4.19
C ARG A 385 11.64 0.86 4.79
N SER A 386 11.87 -0.15 5.63
CA SER A 386 13.18 -0.44 6.22
C SER A 386 14.17 -1.15 5.28
N GLY A 387 13.78 -1.40 4.03
CA GLY A 387 14.54 -2.20 3.07
C GLY A 387 14.44 -3.70 3.33
N ALA A 388 13.78 -4.14 4.41
CA ALA A 388 13.59 -5.55 4.72
C ALA A 388 12.68 -6.24 3.70
N TYR A 389 12.95 -7.52 3.42
CA TYR A 389 12.10 -8.36 2.58
C TYR A 389 12.10 -9.81 3.08
N TRP A 390 11.07 -10.55 2.68
CA TRP A 390 10.93 -11.99 2.92
C TRP A 390 10.37 -12.63 1.66
N ARG A 391 10.99 -13.72 1.21
CA ARG A 391 10.51 -14.50 0.07
C ARG A 391 10.49 -15.98 0.45
N LEU A 392 9.28 -16.50 0.65
CA LEU A 392 9.06 -17.92 0.91
C LEU A 392 9.48 -18.73 -0.31
N LEU A 393 10.30 -19.76 -0.09
CA LEU A 393 10.79 -20.66 -1.13
C LEU A 393 10.93 -22.09 -0.58
N LEU A 394 10.67 -23.06 -1.44
CA LEU A 394 11.01 -24.45 -1.17
C LEU A 394 12.53 -24.66 -1.23
N PRO A 395 13.04 -25.72 -0.58
CA PRO A 395 14.45 -26.06 -0.66
C PRO A 395 14.88 -26.29 -2.11
N GLY A 396 16.05 -25.75 -2.48
CA GLY A 396 16.56 -25.80 -3.84
C GLY A 396 17.57 -24.70 -4.13
N LEU A 397 18.14 -24.75 -5.33
CA LEU A 397 18.99 -23.69 -5.87
C LEU A 397 18.12 -22.69 -6.62
N HIS A 398 18.24 -21.42 -6.25
CA HIS A 398 17.46 -20.33 -6.84
C HIS A 398 18.37 -19.21 -7.37
N ASN A 399 18.01 -18.63 -8.51
CA ASN A 399 18.63 -17.41 -9.01
C ASN A 399 17.71 -16.24 -8.68
N ILE A 400 18.23 -15.25 -7.95
CA ILE A 400 17.44 -14.15 -7.41
C ILE A 400 17.98 -12.84 -7.96
N THR A 401 17.10 -12.08 -8.60
CA THR A 401 17.41 -10.76 -9.16
C THR A 401 16.64 -9.70 -8.39
N VAL A 402 17.34 -8.66 -7.96
CA VAL A 402 16.76 -7.49 -7.29
C VAL A 402 16.85 -6.27 -8.20
N THR A 403 15.73 -5.56 -8.35
CA THR A 403 15.65 -4.32 -9.13
C THR A 403 14.97 -3.21 -8.34
N ALA A 404 15.49 -1.99 -8.44
CA ALA A 404 14.89 -0.80 -7.85
C ALA A 404 15.09 0.41 -8.79
N SER A 405 14.15 1.36 -8.77
CA SER A 405 14.26 2.57 -9.59
C SER A 405 15.50 3.37 -9.20
N GLY A 406 16.32 3.76 -10.19
CA GLY A 406 17.59 4.48 -9.96
C GLY A 406 18.80 3.60 -9.60
N TYR A 407 18.63 2.27 -9.58
CA TYR A 407 19.69 1.31 -9.25
C TYR A 407 19.93 0.28 -10.35
N LEU A 408 21.16 -0.21 -10.45
CA LEU A 408 21.49 -1.32 -11.34
C LEU A 408 20.92 -2.63 -10.80
N PRO A 409 20.31 -3.49 -11.65
CA PRO A 409 19.87 -4.82 -11.25
C PRO A 409 21.04 -5.64 -10.68
N GLN A 410 20.80 -6.34 -9.57
CA GLN A 410 21.77 -7.27 -8.99
C GLN A 410 21.19 -8.67 -8.98
N THR A 411 21.92 -9.63 -9.55
CA THR A 411 21.56 -11.06 -9.53
C THR A 411 22.54 -11.86 -8.69
N THR A 412 22.00 -12.65 -7.77
CA THR A 412 22.74 -13.67 -7.02
C THR A 412 22.34 -15.04 -7.55
N TYR A 413 23.32 -15.79 -8.06
CA TYR A 413 23.11 -17.11 -8.65
C TYR A 413 23.29 -18.24 -7.64
N ASN A 414 22.58 -19.35 -7.85
CA ASN A 414 22.71 -20.60 -7.09
C ASN A 414 22.56 -20.43 -5.57
N VAL A 415 21.60 -19.61 -5.13
CA VAL A 415 21.27 -19.46 -3.71
C VAL A 415 20.65 -20.76 -3.21
N ASN A 416 21.35 -21.45 -2.31
CA ASN A 416 20.94 -22.74 -1.76
C ASN A 416 20.01 -22.56 -0.55
N VAL A 417 18.71 -22.71 -0.78
CA VAL A 417 17.69 -22.74 0.27
C VAL A 417 17.59 -24.18 0.78
N THR A 418 17.78 -24.40 2.09
CA THR A 418 17.72 -25.74 2.68
C THR A 418 16.54 -25.96 3.64
N ASN A 419 15.94 -24.89 4.17
CA ASN A 419 14.87 -24.91 5.20
C ASN A 419 15.15 -25.83 6.42
N GLU A 420 16.40 -26.27 6.63
CA GLU A 420 16.84 -27.07 7.79
C GLU A 420 17.00 -26.23 9.07
N LYS A 421 17.09 -24.89 8.91
CA LYS A 421 17.21 -23.94 10.01
C LYS A 421 15.83 -23.47 10.46
N THR A 422 15.73 -23.04 11.72
CA THR A 422 14.51 -22.44 12.29
C THR A 422 14.26 -21.00 11.83
N SER A 423 14.96 -20.53 10.79
CA SER A 423 14.87 -19.19 10.21
C SER A 423 15.21 -19.26 8.73
N ALA A 424 14.58 -18.38 7.95
CA ALA A 424 14.89 -18.17 6.54
C ALA A 424 16.37 -17.78 6.37
N LEU A 425 16.94 -18.15 5.22
CA LEU A 425 18.32 -17.80 4.86
C LEU A 425 18.45 -16.28 4.73
N ARG A 426 19.39 -15.69 5.49
CA ARG A 426 19.70 -14.26 5.37
C ARG A 426 20.47 -14.00 4.06
N LEU A 427 19.93 -13.13 3.22
CA LEU A 427 20.52 -12.70 1.95
C LEU A 427 20.28 -11.20 1.76
N ASP A 428 21.30 -10.39 2.02
CA ASP A 428 21.25 -8.95 1.90
C ASP A 428 21.75 -8.50 0.50
N PHE A 429 21.22 -7.38 0.00
CA PHE A 429 21.58 -6.79 -1.29
C PHE A 429 21.98 -5.33 -1.12
N ASP A 430 23.13 -4.96 -1.68
CA ASP A 430 23.64 -3.59 -1.69
C ASP A 430 23.69 -3.10 -3.14
N LEU A 431 22.63 -2.43 -3.57
CA LEU A 431 22.44 -2.02 -4.95
C LEU A 431 23.29 -0.79 -5.27
N GLN A 432 23.98 -0.84 -6.41
CA GLN A 432 24.77 0.29 -6.90
C GLN A 432 23.85 1.35 -7.53
N PRO A 433 23.93 2.63 -7.10
CA PRO A 433 23.25 3.72 -7.78
C PRO A 433 23.66 3.77 -9.24
N GLY A 434 22.69 3.96 -10.10
CA GLY A 434 22.90 4.01 -11.54
C GLY A 434 21.68 3.47 -12.28
N THR A 435 21.32 4.16 -13.34
CA THR A 435 20.52 3.54 -14.38
C THR A 435 21.45 2.69 -15.23
N GLN A 436 20.97 1.56 -15.74
CA GLN A 436 21.75 0.77 -16.67
C GLN A 436 21.88 1.58 -17.97
N ASP A 437 22.96 2.35 -18.09
CA ASP A 437 23.49 2.71 -19.39
C ASP A 437 23.89 1.38 -20.03
N ILE A 438 23.18 0.99 -21.08
CA ILE A 438 23.53 -0.18 -21.89
C ILE A 438 24.87 0.15 -22.61
N SER A 439 25.97 0.08 -21.87
CA SER A 439 27.34 0.26 -22.36
C SER A 439 27.98 -1.12 -22.38
N LEU A 440 28.14 -1.62 -23.59
CA LEU A 440 28.46 -3.02 -23.84
C LEU A 440 29.97 -3.21 -24.02
N SER A 441 30.49 -4.32 -23.50
CA SER A 441 31.93 -4.59 -23.43
C SER A 441 32.63 -4.69 -24.80
N ARG A 442 33.91 -4.29 -24.83
CA ARG A 442 34.74 -4.10 -26.05
C ARG A 442 35.05 -5.36 -26.87
N GLN A 443 34.75 -6.57 -26.40
CA GLN A 443 34.90 -7.79 -27.19
C GLN A 443 33.64 -8.19 -27.97
N ASP A 444 32.47 -7.68 -27.58
CA ASP A 444 31.24 -7.79 -28.39
C ASP A 444 31.19 -6.77 -29.55
N ILE A 445 32.14 -5.83 -29.59
CA ILE A 445 32.14 -4.68 -30.52
C ILE A 445 32.39 -5.09 -31.97
N SER A 446 33.08 -6.20 -32.26
CA SER A 446 33.24 -6.63 -33.67
C SER A 446 31.96 -7.22 -34.27
N SER A 447 31.16 -7.88 -33.44
CA SER A 447 29.85 -8.44 -33.81
C SER A 447 28.78 -7.37 -33.81
N ARG A 448 28.86 -6.43 -32.84
CA ARG A 448 28.00 -5.25 -32.79
C ARG A 448 28.27 -4.24 -33.87
N ASN A 449 29.51 -4.01 -34.32
CA ASN A 449 29.73 -3.07 -35.43
C ASN A 449 29.08 -3.58 -36.72
N LYS A 450 28.99 -4.90 -36.94
CA LYS A 450 28.20 -5.43 -38.06
C LYS A 450 26.70 -5.20 -37.87
N ILE A 451 26.18 -5.31 -36.65
CA ILE A 451 24.76 -5.06 -36.34
C ILE A 451 24.46 -3.57 -36.31
N TYR A 452 25.32 -2.70 -35.82
CA TYR A 452 25.21 -1.25 -35.81
C TYR A 452 25.50 -0.66 -37.19
N ASP A 453 26.33 -1.27 -38.02
CA ASP A 453 26.45 -0.91 -39.44
C ASP A 453 25.23 -1.42 -40.21
N ALA A 454 24.66 -2.57 -39.85
CA ALA A 454 23.40 -3.05 -40.43
C ALA A 454 22.19 -2.23 -39.95
N LEU A 455 22.11 -1.86 -38.66
CA LEU A 455 21.07 -1.03 -38.07
C LEU A 455 21.27 0.42 -38.48
N SER A 456 22.48 0.96 -38.48
CA SER A 456 22.70 2.31 -39.01
C SER A 456 22.51 2.33 -40.51
N ASN A 457 22.79 1.27 -41.28
CA ASN A 457 22.35 1.19 -42.67
C ASN A 457 20.85 0.95 -42.79
N TYR A 458 20.18 0.29 -41.85
CA TYR A 458 18.72 0.07 -41.86
C TYR A 458 17.96 1.33 -41.45
N THR A 459 18.38 2.00 -40.37
CA THR A 459 17.94 3.32 -39.91
C THR A 459 18.32 4.40 -40.92
N ARG A 460 19.51 4.34 -41.52
CA ARG A 460 19.86 5.19 -42.67
C ARG A 460 18.96 4.84 -43.84
N LYS A 461 18.69 3.58 -44.19
CA LYS A 461 17.72 3.19 -45.24
C LYS A 461 16.27 3.60 -44.92
N LEU A 462 15.88 3.64 -43.65
CA LEU A 462 14.61 4.17 -43.14
C LEU A 462 14.57 5.71 -43.15
N MET A 463 15.72 6.38 -43.07
CA MET A 463 15.88 7.85 -43.06
C MET A 463 16.37 8.41 -44.43
N THR A 464 16.81 7.55 -45.35
CA THR A 464 17.34 7.87 -46.70
C THR A 464 16.43 7.38 -47.81
N ASN A 465 15.44 6.52 -47.53
CA ASN A 465 14.17 6.75 -48.19
C ASN A 465 13.77 8.12 -47.66
N SER A 466 13.96 9.16 -48.48
CA SER A 466 13.70 10.51 -48.03
C SER A 466 12.31 10.50 -47.41
N ARG A 467 12.15 11.21 -46.29
CA ARG A 467 10.82 11.53 -45.76
C ARG A 467 9.87 11.91 -46.92
N ASP A 468 10.40 12.55 -47.96
CA ASP A 468 9.73 12.84 -49.23
C ASP A 468 9.37 11.58 -50.07
N GLU A 469 10.20 10.56 -50.24
CA GLU A 469 9.85 9.32 -50.98
C GLU A 469 8.77 8.48 -50.30
N ILE A 470 8.76 8.42 -48.96
CA ILE A 470 7.72 7.72 -48.20
C ILE A 470 6.42 8.55 -48.19
N LEU A 471 6.49 9.87 -47.97
CA LEU A 471 5.33 10.77 -47.94
C LEU A 471 4.73 11.05 -49.32
N ASN A 472 5.51 11.05 -50.42
CA ASN A 472 5.02 11.34 -51.78
C ASN A 472 4.12 10.23 -52.36
N GLN A 473 3.99 9.08 -51.69
CA GLN A 473 3.10 7.98 -52.08
C GLN A 473 1.94 7.76 -51.11
N LEU A 474 1.87 8.52 -50.02
CA LEU A 474 0.82 8.39 -49.03
C LEU A 474 -0.43 9.15 -49.51
N ILE A 475 -1.56 8.47 -49.46
CA ILE A 475 -2.86 9.03 -49.81
C ILE A 475 -3.39 9.71 -48.55
N GLU A 476 -3.44 11.05 -48.59
CA GLU A 476 -4.11 11.84 -47.55
C GLU A 476 -5.64 11.64 -47.63
N PRO A 477 -6.35 11.63 -46.49
CA PRO A 477 -7.81 11.70 -46.49
C PRO A 477 -8.30 12.89 -47.33
N SER A 478 -9.26 12.66 -48.23
CA SER A 478 -9.85 13.71 -49.07
C SER A 478 -10.72 14.69 -48.28
N ASP A 479 -11.07 14.31 -47.05
CA ASP A 479 -11.91 15.10 -46.17
C ASP A 479 -11.10 16.25 -45.59
N LYS A 480 -11.59 17.47 -45.80
CA LYS A 480 -11.00 18.65 -45.17
C LYS A 480 -11.16 18.54 -43.67
N PHE A 481 -10.17 19.04 -42.92
CA PHE A 481 -10.27 19.20 -41.47
C PHE A 481 -11.59 19.90 -41.13
N GLN A 482 -12.46 19.20 -40.41
CA GLN A 482 -13.76 19.68 -39.98
C GLN A 482 -14.03 19.13 -38.59
N TYR A 483 -14.73 19.90 -37.77
CA TYR A 483 -15.13 19.44 -36.45
C TYR A 483 -16.35 18.51 -36.56
N HIS A 484 -16.24 17.31 -36.00
CA HIS A 484 -17.36 16.38 -35.91
C HIS A 484 -18.06 16.55 -34.56
N ASP A 485 -19.38 16.78 -34.59
CA ASP A 485 -20.19 16.52 -33.40
C ASP A 485 -20.27 15.02 -33.13
N TYR A 486 -20.83 14.63 -31.98
CA TYR A 486 -20.88 13.23 -31.56
C TYR A 486 -21.55 12.32 -32.61
N GLU A 487 -22.72 12.71 -33.12
CA GLU A 487 -23.44 11.91 -34.13
C GLU A 487 -22.64 11.78 -35.43
N SER A 488 -22.00 12.86 -35.86
CA SER A 488 -21.16 12.89 -37.05
C SER A 488 -19.89 12.06 -36.88
N MET A 489 -19.26 12.09 -35.70
CA MET A 489 -18.10 11.27 -35.35
C MET A 489 -18.46 9.78 -35.36
N VAL A 490 -19.55 9.39 -34.68
CA VAL A 490 -20.01 8.00 -34.64
C VAL A 490 -20.33 7.50 -36.04
N LYS A 491 -21.00 8.33 -36.84
CA LYS A 491 -21.28 8.03 -38.25
C LYS A 491 -19.99 7.82 -39.03
N LYS A 492 -18.97 8.66 -38.83
CA LYS A 492 -17.66 8.54 -39.50
C LYS A 492 -16.93 7.26 -39.11
N LEU A 493 -16.87 6.91 -37.81
CA LEU A 493 -16.26 5.65 -37.34
C LEU A 493 -16.96 4.41 -37.92
N LYS A 494 -18.30 4.41 -37.92
CA LYS A 494 -19.10 3.34 -38.54
C LYS A 494 -18.85 3.23 -40.04
N GLN A 495 -18.72 4.35 -40.74
CA GLN A 495 -18.38 4.37 -42.17
C GLN A 495 -16.99 3.81 -42.44
N ILE A 496 -15.99 4.17 -41.63
CA ILE A 496 -14.63 3.62 -41.75
C ILE A 496 -14.66 2.10 -41.54
N ASN A 497 -15.34 1.64 -40.49
CA ASN A 497 -15.47 0.21 -40.19
C ASN A 497 -16.16 -0.58 -41.32
N GLN A 498 -17.23 -0.01 -41.90
CA GLN A 498 -17.92 -0.61 -43.03
C GLN A 498 -17.08 -0.65 -44.30
N LYS A 499 -16.18 0.33 -44.48
CA LYS A 499 -15.33 0.46 -45.66
C LYS A 499 -14.09 -0.45 -45.58
N TYR A 500 -13.57 -0.71 -44.37
CA TYR A 500 -12.36 -1.50 -44.14
C TYR A 500 -12.58 -2.65 -43.14
N PRO A 501 -13.60 -3.52 -43.31
CA PRO A 501 -14.00 -4.49 -42.29
C PRO A 501 -12.97 -5.62 -42.07
N SER A 502 -12.02 -5.81 -42.99
CA SER A 502 -10.97 -6.81 -42.86
C SER A 502 -9.88 -6.42 -41.87
N ILE A 503 -9.74 -5.12 -41.60
CA ILE A 503 -8.70 -4.59 -40.72
C ILE A 503 -9.23 -3.72 -39.59
N THR A 504 -10.55 -3.55 -39.50
CA THR A 504 -11.16 -2.74 -38.47
C THR A 504 -12.31 -3.45 -37.77
N SER A 505 -12.44 -3.15 -36.48
CA SER A 505 -13.59 -3.54 -35.68
C SER A 505 -13.99 -2.37 -34.78
N ILE A 506 -15.29 -2.18 -34.55
CA ILE A 506 -15.79 -1.18 -33.62
C ILE A 506 -16.61 -1.83 -32.52
N TYR A 507 -16.44 -1.32 -31.32
CA TYR A 507 -17.23 -1.72 -30.17
C TYR A 507 -17.43 -0.53 -29.23
N THR A 508 -18.38 -0.68 -28.31
CA THR A 508 -18.62 0.30 -27.26
C THR A 508 -18.01 -0.18 -25.95
N ILE A 509 -17.33 0.72 -25.23
CA ILE A 509 -16.78 0.44 -23.89
C ILE A 509 -17.71 0.89 -22.75
N GLY A 510 -18.87 1.45 -23.09
CA GLY A 510 -19.82 2.00 -22.13
C GLY A 510 -20.58 3.19 -22.72
N LYS A 511 -21.30 3.91 -21.87
CA LYS A 511 -22.04 5.12 -22.25
C LYS A 511 -21.58 6.33 -21.42
N SER A 512 -21.69 7.53 -21.99
CA SER A 512 -21.49 8.79 -21.27
C SER A 512 -22.66 9.08 -20.33
N VAL A 513 -22.53 10.13 -19.51
CA VAL A 513 -23.59 10.64 -18.62
C VAL A 513 -24.87 11.03 -19.38
N GLU A 514 -24.74 11.45 -20.64
CA GLU A 514 -25.87 11.72 -21.54
C GLU A 514 -26.33 10.49 -22.33
N ASN A 515 -26.00 9.28 -21.86
CA ASN A 515 -26.40 8.01 -22.46
C ASN A 515 -25.87 7.78 -23.90
N ARG A 516 -24.77 8.46 -24.27
CA ARG A 516 -24.12 8.34 -25.58
C ARG A 516 -23.08 7.23 -25.56
N ASP A 517 -23.09 6.33 -26.54
CA ASP A 517 -22.10 5.24 -26.63
C ASP A 517 -20.66 5.76 -26.76
N LEU A 518 -19.75 5.21 -25.96
CA LEU A 518 -18.32 5.48 -26.02
C LEU A 518 -17.67 4.50 -27.00
N TRP A 519 -17.32 4.99 -28.18
CA TRP A 519 -16.86 4.15 -29.29
C TRP A 519 -15.34 3.99 -29.29
N VAL A 520 -14.90 2.75 -29.53
CA VAL A 520 -13.52 2.39 -29.85
C VAL A 520 -13.50 1.77 -31.24
N ILE A 521 -12.50 2.15 -32.05
CA ILE A 521 -12.16 1.46 -33.30
C ILE A 521 -10.77 0.81 -33.17
N ILE A 522 -10.70 -0.47 -33.51
CA ILE A 522 -9.48 -1.26 -33.59
C ILE A 522 -9.00 -1.23 -35.04
N ILE A 523 -7.68 -1.14 -35.26
CA ILE A 523 -7.02 -1.35 -36.56
C ILE A 523 -5.91 -2.40 -36.40
N SER A 524 -6.05 -3.55 -37.05
CA SER A 524 -5.13 -4.71 -37.03
C SER A 524 -5.47 -5.63 -38.21
N ASP A 525 -4.59 -6.53 -38.66
CA ASP A 525 -4.94 -7.58 -39.62
C ASP A 525 -5.85 -8.69 -39.04
N GLN A 526 -5.94 -8.81 -37.70
CA GLN A 526 -6.94 -9.63 -36.99
C GLN A 526 -7.64 -8.83 -35.86
N PRO A 527 -8.52 -7.86 -36.19
CA PRO A 527 -9.05 -6.88 -35.22
C PRO A 527 -10.01 -7.45 -34.15
N LEU A 528 -10.23 -8.76 -34.11
CA LEU A 528 -11.08 -9.46 -33.14
C LEU A 528 -10.30 -10.52 -32.33
N ILE A 529 -9.01 -10.71 -32.59
CA ILE A 529 -8.19 -11.77 -32.00
C ILE A 529 -6.93 -11.14 -31.42
N HIS A 530 -6.61 -11.46 -30.17
CA HIS A 530 -5.34 -11.09 -29.56
C HIS A 530 -4.25 -12.08 -30.00
N GLU A 531 -3.27 -11.62 -30.77
CA GLU A 531 -2.18 -12.46 -31.30
C GLU A 531 -0.95 -12.45 -30.38
N ALA A 532 -0.47 -13.63 -30.01
CA ALA A 532 0.67 -13.76 -29.11
C ALA A 532 1.96 -13.24 -29.78
N GLY A 533 2.53 -12.18 -29.20
CA GLY A 533 3.75 -11.54 -29.71
C GLY A 533 3.49 -10.30 -30.57
N GLU A 534 2.24 -9.98 -30.86
CA GLU A 534 1.85 -8.72 -31.50
C GLU A 534 1.63 -7.64 -30.42
N PRO A 535 2.37 -6.51 -30.46
CA PRO A 535 2.17 -5.42 -29.53
C PRO A 535 0.85 -4.67 -29.77
N GLU A 536 0.22 -4.25 -28.68
CA GLU A 536 -1.02 -3.45 -28.70
C GLU A 536 -0.75 -2.00 -28.30
N VAL A 537 -1.24 -1.06 -29.11
CA VAL A 537 -0.99 0.38 -28.92
C VAL A 537 -2.31 1.14 -28.87
N ARG A 538 -2.47 2.02 -27.89
CA ARG A 538 -3.71 2.80 -27.71
C ARG A 538 -3.48 4.30 -27.90
N TYR A 539 -4.34 4.93 -28.70
CA TYR A 539 -4.46 6.38 -28.85
C TYR A 539 -5.77 6.88 -28.24
N VAL A 540 -5.69 7.94 -27.43
CA VAL A 540 -6.84 8.58 -26.78
C VAL A 540 -6.79 10.07 -27.08
N ALA A 541 -7.92 10.67 -27.48
CA ALA A 541 -8.03 12.11 -27.63
C ALA A 541 -9.41 12.65 -27.22
N ASN A 542 -9.44 13.96 -26.95
CA ASN A 542 -10.64 14.74 -26.60
C ASN A 542 -11.30 14.28 -25.29
N ILE A 543 -10.47 14.01 -24.26
CA ILE A 543 -10.95 13.68 -22.91
C ILE A 543 -11.68 14.89 -22.31
N HIS A 544 -11.11 16.08 -22.47
CA HIS A 544 -11.76 17.35 -22.18
C HIS A 544 -12.61 17.77 -23.39
N GLY A 545 -13.87 18.15 -23.16
CA GLY A 545 -14.86 18.40 -24.22
C GLY A 545 -14.51 19.55 -25.17
N ASP A 546 -13.71 20.50 -24.72
CA ASP A 546 -13.23 21.66 -25.47
C ASP A 546 -11.93 21.41 -26.27
N GLU A 547 -11.23 20.29 -26.01
CA GLU A 547 -10.01 19.87 -26.74
C GLU A 547 -10.31 19.15 -28.07
N SER A 548 -11.19 19.74 -28.86
CA SER A 548 -11.75 19.15 -30.09
C SER A 548 -10.70 18.82 -31.18
N VAL A 549 -9.57 19.53 -31.22
CA VAL A 549 -8.52 19.33 -32.23
C VAL A 549 -7.91 17.92 -32.15
N GLY A 550 -7.69 17.39 -30.94
CA GLY A 550 -7.12 16.05 -30.76
C GLY A 550 -8.01 14.96 -31.35
N ARG A 551 -9.34 15.09 -31.20
CA ARG A 551 -10.32 14.18 -31.80
C ARG A 551 -10.22 14.19 -33.31
N GLU A 552 -10.21 15.37 -33.92
CA GLU A 552 -10.16 15.47 -35.39
C GLU A 552 -8.84 14.93 -35.95
N CYS A 553 -7.73 15.15 -35.25
CA CYS A 553 -6.43 14.54 -35.60
C CYS A 553 -6.49 13.01 -35.58
N LEU A 554 -7.12 12.40 -34.55
CA LEU A 554 -7.25 10.94 -34.51
C LEU A 554 -8.20 10.38 -35.56
N ILE A 555 -9.34 11.04 -35.84
CA ILE A 555 -10.26 10.61 -36.90
C ILE A 555 -9.54 10.61 -38.26
N LEU A 556 -8.78 11.67 -38.55
CA LEU A 556 -7.99 11.75 -39.79
C LEU A 556 -6.87 10.72 -39.80
N PHE A 557 -6.22 10.47 -38.67
CA PHE A 557 -5.15 9.48 -38.59
C PHE A 557 -5.65 8.04 -38.77
N ILE A 558 -6.81 7.70 -38.19
CA ILE A 558 -7.50 6.42 -38.41
C ILE A 558 -7.79 6.22 -39.90
N GLU A 559 -8.37 7.23 -40.55
CA GLU A 559 -8.68 7.16 -41.98
C GLU A 559 -7.41 7.05 -42.83
N TYR A 560 -6.36 7.79 -42.46
CA TYR A 560 -5.06 7.75 -43.11
C TYR A 560 -4.42 6.35 -43.04
N LEU A 561 -4.44 5.69 -41.88
CA LEU A 561 -3.94 4.32 -41.72
C LEU A 561 -4.71 3.34 -42.61
N CYS A 562 -6.05 3.40 -42.57
CA CYS A 562 -6.90 2.53 -43.39
C CYS A 562 -6.75 2.78 -44.90
N LEU A 563 -6.59 4.04 -45.33
CA LEU A 563 -6.45 4.41 -46.74
C LEU A 563 -5.18 3.86 -47.38
N ASN A 564 -4.11 3.77 -46.58
CA ASN A 564 -2.78 3.40 -47.01
C ASN A 564 -2.45 1.92 -46.77
N TYR A 565 -3.27 1.19 -46.01
CA TYR A 565 -3.17 -0.26 -45.88
C TYR A 565 -3.34 -0.96 -47.24
N GLY A 566 -2.40 -1.84 -47.59
CA GLY A 566 -2.33 -2.54 -48.87
C GLY A 566 -1.85 -1.69 -50.06
N LYS A 567 -1.55 -0.39 -49.85
CA LYS A 567 -1.03 0.52 -50.88
C LYS A 567 0.35 1.06 -50.57
N ASN A 568 0.63 1.22 -49.28
CA ASN A 568 1.93 1.63 -48.77
C ASN A 568 2.51 0.48 -47.94
N ASP A 569 3.64 -0.06 -48.39
CA ASP A 569 4.27 -1.22 -47.74
C ASP A 569 4.64 -0.96 -46.27
N TYR A 570 4.93 0.29 -45.90
CA TYR A 570 5.27 0.63 -44.52
C TYR A 570 4.03 0.63 -43.62
N ILE A 571 2.94 1.27 -44.04
CA ILE A 571 1.67 1.26 -43.28
C ILE A 571 1.07 -0.14 -43.23
N THR A 572 1.21 -0.93 -44.29
CA THR A 572 0.74 -2.33 -44.33
C THR A 572 1.46 -3.17 -43.28
N LYS A 573 2.79 -3.12 -43.24
CA LYS A 573 3.58 -3.83 -42.21
C LYS A 573 3.29 -3.34 -40.79
N LEU A 574 2.96 -2.05 -40.63
CA LEU A 574 2.60 -1.48 -39.33
C LEU A 574 1.33 -2.15 -38.79
N ILE A 575 0.31 -2.30 -39.63
CA ILE A 575 -0.99 -2.88 -39.26
C ILE A 575 -0.94 -4.41 -39.15
N ASP A 576 -0.11 -5.09 -39.96
CA ASP A 576 0.07 -6.56 -39.91
C ASP A 576 0.88 -7.04 -38.69
N ASN A 577 1.45 -6.13 -37.89
CA ASN A 577 2.34 -6.50 -36.78
C ASN A 577 2.06 -5.71 -35.51
N VAL A 578 1.03 -4.85 -35.48
CA VAL A 578 0.68 -4.02 -34.33
C VAL A 578 -0.82 -3.77 -34.34
N SER A 579 -1.46 -4.03 -33.20
CA SER A 579 -2.88 -3.79 -33.00
C SER A 579 -3.13 -2.42 -32.40
N TYR A 580 -3.81 -1.54 -33.14
CA TYR A 580 -4.06 -0.15 -32.74
C TYR A 580 -5.48 0.08 -32.25
N PHE A 581 -5.62 0.62 -31.04
CA PHE A 581 -6.90 0.96 -30.42
C PHE A 581 -7.08 2.48 -30.37
N PHE A 582 -8.12 3.00 -31.02
CA PHE A 582 -8.43 4.42 -31.02
C PHE A 582 -9.69 4.71 -30.22
N PHE A 583 -9.52 5.45 -29.13
CA PHE A 583 -10.61 5.93 -28.29
C PHE A 583 -10.81 7.44 -28.48
N ILE A 584 -12.01 7.82 -28.91
CA ILE A 584 -12.36 9.20 -29.25
C ILE A 584 -13.49 9.62 -28.31
N SER A 585 -13.18 10.36 -27.24
CA SER A 585 -14.13 10.69 -26.17
C SER A 585 -14.68 12.12 -26.27
N TYR A 586 -15.75 12.40 -25.50
CA TYR A 586 -16.36 13.72 -25.27
C TYR A 586 -16.84 13.82 -23.80
N ASP A 587 -16.55 14.97 -23.16
CA ASP A 587 -17.08 15.56 -21.91
C ASP A 587 -17.29 14.65 -20.69
N ILE A 588 -16.28 14.64 -19.83
CA ILE A 588 -16.42 14.31 -18.40
C ILE A 588 -16.69 15.65 -17.71
N SER A 589 -17.96 15.99 -17.50
CA SER A 589 -18.34 17.26 -16.87
C SER A 589 -17.78 17.33 -15.45
N ASP A 590 -17.05 18.42 -15.19
CA ASP A 590 -16.65 18.94 -13.88
C ASP A 590 -17.85 18.93 -12.91
N ASP A 591 -17.85 18.03 -11.91
CA ASP A 591 -18.27 18.40 -10.56
C ASP A 591 -17.87 17.35 -9.49
N GLN A 592 -17.13 17.87 -8.49
CA GLN A 592 -16.97 17.40 -7.10
C GLN A 592 -15.88 16.39 -6.68
N GLN A 593 -14.81 17.01 -6.17
CA GLN A 593 -14.06 16.73 -4.93
C GLN A 593 -13.02 15.60 -4.90
N VAL A 594 -11.78 15.99 -5.22
CA VAL A 594 -10.56 15.42 -4.63
C VAL A 594 -10.62 15.63 -3.11
N ASP A 595 -10.57 14.51 -2.38
CA ASP A 595 -10.70 14.41 -0.93
C ASP A 595 -9.61 15.23 -0.19
N GLN A 596 -10.00 16.31 0.49
CA GLN A 596 -9.20 17.15 1.40
C GLN A 596 -8.42 16.33 2.46
N LYS A 597 -8.80 15.07 2.69
CA LYS A 597 -8.23 14.18 3.69
C LYS A 597 -6.88 13.57 3.31
N GLU A 598 -6.56 13.48 2.02
CA GLU A 598 -5.24 13.01 1.55
C GLU A 598 -4.21 14.14 1.51
N LEU A 599 -4.61 15.38 1.16
CA LEU A 599 -3.73 16.55 1.29
C LEU A 599 -3.31 16.76 2.75
N THR A 600 -4.24 16.57 3.69
CA THR A 600 -3.99 16.60 5.13
C THR A 600 -2.89 15.63 5.58
N LYS A 601 -2.91 14.39 5.09
CA LYS A 601 -1.93 13.37 5.47
C LYS A 601 -0.56 13.63 4.84
N MET A 602 -0.55 14.20 3.63
CA MET A 602 0.67 14.55 2.93
C MET A 602 1.39 15.71 3.63
N ILE A 603 0.65 16.70 4.14
CA ILE A 603 1.20 17.83 4.92
C ILE A 603 1.77 17.37 6.27
N ILE A 604 1.10 16.44 6.97
CA ILE A 604 1.61 15.83 8.23
C ILE A 604 2.93 15.09 7.97
N ALA A 605 3.03 14.36 6.85
CA ALA A 605 4.24 13.63 6.48
C ALA A 605 5.42 14.54 6.09
N ILE A 606 5.15 15.72 5.50
CA ILE A 606 6.19 16.70 5.14
C ILE A 606 6.79 17.37 6.39
N TYR A 607 5.99 17.66 7.43
CA TYR A 607 6.49 18.19 8.70
C TYR A 607 7.28 17.16 9.52
N GLU A 608 6.86 15.90 9.51
CA GLU A 608 7.57 14.82 10.22
C GLU A 608 8.95 14.50 9.58
N LEU A 609 9.13 14.79 8.29
CA LEU A 609 10.40 14.59 7.58
C LEU A 609 11.44 15.70 7.82
N ASN A 610 11.04 16.88 8.32
CA ASN A 610 11.94 18.02 8.57
C ASN A 610 12.37 18.20 10.04
N GLY A 611 12.03 17.27 10.94
CA GLY A 611 12.75 17.10 12.21
C GLY A 611 12.54 18.17 13.31
N VAL A 612 11.38 18.83 13.40
CA VAL A 612 11.09 19.73 14.54
C VAL A 612 10.62 18.88 15.73
N ALA A 613 11.53 18.65 16.68
CA ALA A 613 11.24 17.96 17.92
C ALA A 613 10.27 18.76 18.82
N ASP A 614 9.32 18.05 19.42
CA ASP A 614 8.36 18.52 20.41
C ASP A 614 9.09 19.17 21.60
N GLN A 615 9.07 20.51 21.65
CA GLN A 615 9.45 21.28 22.84
C GLN A 615 8.19 21.89 23.48
N GLY A 616 7.37 21.04 24.09
CA GLY A 616 6.65 21.36 25.33
C GLY A 616 5.68 22.53 25.33
N GLY A 617 5.01 22.81 24.20
CA GLY A 617 3.95 23.83 24.08
C GLY A 617 2.56 23.19 23.90
N THR A 618 1.53 23.85 24.41
CA THR A 618 0.14 23.40 24.66
C THR A 618 -0.71 22.90 23.47
N ASN A 619 -0.18 22.65 22.27
CA ASN A 619 -0.96 22.19 21.12
C ASN A 619 -0.42 20.88 20.50
N SER A 620 -1.19 19.80 20.65
CA SER A 620 -0.89 18.47 20.10
C SER A 620 -0.69 18.47 18.57
N PRO A 621 0.06 17.51 17.99
CA PRO A 621 0.23 17.36 16.54
C PRO A 621 -1.08 17.34 15.76
N LYS A 622 -2.14 16.83 16.37
CA LYS A 622 -3.50 16.77 15.81
C LYS A 622 -4.18 18.16 15.72
N ALA A 623 -3.89 19.06 16.66
CA ALA A 623 -4.41 20.43 16.65
C ALA A 623 -3.71 21.29 15.59
N ARG A 624 -2.39 21.16 15.47
CA ARG A 624 -1.59 21.82 14.41
C ARG A 624 -1.99 21.35 13.01
N ALA A 625 -2.25 20.05 12.84
CA ALA A 625 -2.77 19.53 11.57
C ALA A 625 -4.12 20.17 11.21
N ALA A 626 -5.03 20.33 12.17
CA ALA A 626 -6.33 20.96 11.93
C ALA A 626 -6.22 22.45 11.53
N GLU A 627 -5.30 23.21 12.13
CA GLU A 627 -5.05 24.61 11.79
C GLU A 627 -4.46 24.79 10.38
N ILE A 628 -3.60 23.86 9.96
CA ILE A 628 -2.98 23.89 8.63
C ILE A 628 -4.01 23.49 7.55
N ILE A 629 -4.89 22.53 7.82
CA ILE A 629 -6.02 22.20 6.92
C ILE A 629 -6.94 23.41 6.75
N ALA A 630 -7.27 24.10 7.84
CA ALA A 630 -8.09 25.32 7.76
C ALA A 630 -7.38 26.44 6.97
N SER A 631 -6.05 26.51 7.04
CA SER A 631 -5.24 27.48 6.28
C SER A 631 -5.15 27.12 4.79
N LEU A 632 -5.07 25.83 4.45
CA LEU A 632 -5.15 25.28 3.10
C LEU A 632 -6.52 25.57 2.46
N ASP A 633 -7.60 25.31 3.21
CA ASP A 633 -8.96 25.58 2.74
C ASP A 633 -9.19 27.07 2.51
N GLY A 634 -8.57 27.92 3.34
CA GLY A 634 -8.53 29.36 3.13
C GLY A 634 -7.74 29.75 1.88
N PHE A 635 -6.54 29.19 1.70
CA PHE A 635 -5.66 29.47 0.56
C PHE A 635 -6.30 29.07 -0.77
N ILE A 636 -6.90 27.88 -0.87
CA ILE A 636 -7.58 27.42 -2.10
C ILE A 636 -8.86 28.23 -2.37
N ARG A 637 -9.60 28.62 -1.33
CA ARG A 637 -10.79 29.48 -1.50
C ARG A 637 -10.42 30.85 -2.05
N ASP A 638 -9.32 31.42 -1.56
CA ASP A 638 -8.93 32.79 -1.90
C ASP A 638 -8.00 32.85 -3.15
N CYS A 639 -7.34 31.73 -3.48
CA CYS A 639 -6.50 31.49 -4.67
C CYS A 639 -6.87 30.17 -5.38
N PRO A 640 -7.95 30.12 -6.18
CA PRO A 640 -8.49 28.87 -6.76
C PRO A 640 -7.56 28.16 -7.77
N ASN A 641 -6.62 28.90 -8.35
CA ASN A 641 -5.58 28.38 -9.23
C ASN A 641 -4.36 27.81 -8.47
N GLY A 642 -4.41 27.79 -7.14
CA GLY A 642 -3.35 27.28 -6.27
C GLY A 642 -2.11 28.19 -6.18
N ARG A 643 -2.20 29.45 -6.63
CA ARG A 643 -1.08 30.39 -6.67
C ARG A 643 -1.49 31.76 -6.14
N LEU A 644 -0.70 32.31 -5.22
CA LEU A 644 -0.90 33.64 -4.68
C LEU A 644 0.05 34.63 -5.36
N ASP A 645 -0.48 35.47 -6.23
CA ASP A 645 0.32 36.50 -6.90
C ASP A 645 0.54 37.73 -6.00
N LYS A 646 1.55 38.55 -6.37
CA LYS A 646 1.96 39.73 -5.60
C LYS A 646 0.84 40.76 -5.40
N LYS A 647 -0.10 40.86 -6.34
CA LYS A 647 -1.23 41.79 -6.25
C LYS A 647 -2.23 41.28 -5.21
N LYS A 648 -2.53 39.99 -5.23
CA LYS A 648 -3.46 39.36 -4.30
C LYS A 648 -2.89 39.27 -2.89
N PHE A 649 -1.58 39.01 -2.76
CA PHE A 649 -0.87 39.05 -1.47
C PHE A 649 -0.98 40.42 -0.80
N LEU A 650 -0.81 41.48 -1.59
CA LEU A 650 -0.98 42.87 -1.13
C LEU A 650 -2.42 43.18 -0.71
N GLU A 651 -3.42 42.77 -1.50
CA GLU A 651 -4.85 42.96 -1.18
C GLU A 651 -5.20 42.35 0.19
N VAL A 652 -4.67 41.17 0.52
CA VAL A 652 -4.91 40.50 1.81
C VAL A 652 -4.33 41.32 2.97
N TYR A 653 -3.08 41.78 2.86
CA TYR A 653 -2.43 42.57 3.91
C TYR A 653 -3.07 43.97 4.10
N GLU A 654 -3.57 44.59 3.03
CA GLU A 654 -4.31 45.87 3.12
C GLU A 654 -5.62 45.73 3.94
N VAL A 655 -6.23 44.55 3.98
CA VAL A 655 -7.41 44.26 4.82
C VAL A 655 -7.06 44.18 6.31
N PHE A 656 -5.90 43.61 6.66
CA PHE A 656 -5.47 43.45 8.05
C PHE A 656 -4.84 44.74 8.62
N PHE A 657 -4.27 45.59 7.78
CA PHE A 657 -3.62 46.85 8.18
C PHE A 657 -4.23 48.06 7.44
N PRO A 658 -5.53 48.34 7.63
CA PRO A 658 -6.29 49.31 6.82
C PRO A 658 -5.87 50.77 7.03
N ARG A 659 -4.99 51.04 8.01
CA ARG A 659 -4.49 52.39 8.36
C ARG A 659 -3.01 52.60 8.00
N GLY A 660 -2.30 51.58 7.53
CA GLY A 660 -0.88 51.63 7.17
C GLY A 660 -0.62 51.37 5.69
N ASN A 661 0.60 51.64 5.22
CA ASN A 661 1.04 51.33 3.86
C ASN A 661 1.78 49.99 3.85
N SER A 662 1.09 48.94 3.43
CA SER A 662 1.60 47.57 3.43
C SER A 662 2.52 47.24 2.26
N LYS A 663 2.64 48.09 1.22
CA LYS A 663 3.31 47.76 -0.05
C LYS A 663 4.77 47.37 0.08
N ALA A 664 5.55 48.12 0.86
CA ALA A 664 6.98 47.84 1.01
C ALA A 664 7.22 46.55 1.79
N TYR A 665 6.50 46.39 2.92
CA TYR A 665 6.57 45.18 3.73
C TYR A 665 6.12 43.94 2.97
N CYS A 666 4.99 44.03 2.25
CA CYS A 666 4.46 42.93 1.45
C CYS A 666 5.41 42.55 0.32
N LYS A 667 6.14 43.51 -0.26
CA LYS A 667 7.15 43.20 -1.26
C LYS A 667 8.26 42.34 -0.66
N TYR A 668 8.85 42.73 0.46
CA TYR A 668 9.94 41.96 1.07
C TYR A 668 9.45 40.59 1.55
N ALA A 669 8.31 40.52 2.23
CA ALA A 669 7.73 39.25 2.66
C ALA A 669 7.37 38.33 1.50
N PHE A 670 6.85 38.87 0.40
CA PHE A 670 6.55 38.10 -0.80
C PHE A 670 7.83 37.55 -1.44
N ASP A 671 8.83 38.41 -1.62
CA ASP A 671 10.09 38.03 -2.26
C ASP A 671 10.87 37.02 -1.38
N THR A 672 10.71 37.05 -0.05
CA THR A 672 11.27 36.03 0.87
C THR A 672 10.51 34.69 0.80
N PHE A 673 9.21 34.70 0.50
CA PHE A 673 8.40 33.47 0.44
C PHE A 673 8.41 32.81 -0.95
N ASP A 674 8.61 33.58 -2.02
CA ASP A 674 8.78 33.10 -3.41
C ASP A 674 10.20 32.54 -3.61
N THR A 675 10.45 31.35 -3.07
CA THR A 675 11.78 30.72 -3.05
C THR A 675 12.31 30.36 -4.44
N ASN A 676 11.41 30.09 -5.39
CA ASN A 676 11.76 29.73 -6.76
C ASN A 676 11.82 30.95 -7.71
N ASN A 677 11.45 32.14 -7.21
CA ASN A 677 11.41 33.42 -7.93
C ASN A 677 10.51 33.39 -9.20
N ASP A 678 9.43 32.61 -9.18
CA ASP A 678 8.49 32.52 -10.30
C ASP A 678 7.44 33.64 -10.32
N GLY A 679 7.45 34.51 -9.30
CA GLY A 679 6.55 35.65 -9.15
C GLY A 679 5.20 35.28 -8.53
N THR A 680 5.04 34.04 -8.07
CA THR A 680 3.86 33.52 -7.36
C THR A 680 4.28 32.70 -6.16
N ILE A 681 3.49 32.75 -5.07
CA ILE A 681 3.69 31.86 -3.92
C ILE A 681 2.79 30.66 -4.12
N ASP A 682 3.38 29.47 -4.30
CA ASP A 682 2.64 28.22 -4.34
C ASP A 682 2.33 27.68 -2.94
N PHE A 683 1.56 26.60 -2.85
CA PHE A 683 1.14 26.07 -1.55
C PHE A 683 2.30 25.55 -0.69
N ASN A 684 3.39 25.05 -1.30
CA ASN A 684 4.57 24.60 -0.56
C ASN A 684 5.33 25.79 0.01
N GLU A 685 5.49 26.85 -0.78
CA GLU A 685 6.10 28.10 -0.37
C GLU A 685 5.29 28.80 0.74
N PHE A 686 3.96 28.79 0.61
CA PHE A 686 3.04 29.25 1.65
C PHE A 686 3.17 28.44 2.94
N LEU A 687 3.21 27.10 2.87
CA LEU A 687 3.41 26.24 4.05
C LEU A 687 4.74 26.48 4.74
N LEU A 688 5.82 26.65 3.98
CA LEU A 688 7.14 26.97 4.51
C LEU A 688 7.12 28.32 5.26
N SER A 689 6.41 29.32 4.73
CA SER A 689 6.23 30.63 5.40
C SER A 689 5.45 30.53 6.72
N VAL A 690 4.41 29.68 6.77
CA VAL A 690 3.60 29.44 7.98
C VAL A 690 4.40 28.62 9.01
N ALA A 691 5.18 27.65 8.55
CA ALA A 691 6.12 26.88 9.38
C ALA A 691 7.12 27.80 10.06
N ALA A 692 7.72 28.71 9.30
CA ALA A 692 8.72 29.68 9.75
C ALA A 692 8.18 30.71 10.77
N THR A 693 6.90 31.06 10.70
CA THR A 693 6.29 32.10 11.54
C THR A 693 5.53 31.57 12.76
N LYS A 694 5.01 30.33 12.71
CA LYS A 694 4.15 29.71 13.75
C LYS A 694 4.65 28.36 14.30
N GLY A 695 5.66 27.75 13.67
CA GLY A 695 6.26 26.48 14.07
C GLY A 695 7.73 26.63 14.46
N GLY A 696 8.20 25.76 15.35
CA GLY A 696 9.61 25.70 15.73
C GLY A 696 9.98 26.28 17.09
N ASN A 697 11.15 25.91 17.58
CA ASN A 697 11.71 26.49 18.80
C ASN A 697 12.12 27.95 18.56
N LEU A 698 12.45 28.68 19.63
CA LEU A 698 12.76 30.11 19.54
C LEU A 698 13.91 30.43 18.57
N ASP A 699 14.89 29.54 18.40
CA ASP A 699 16.00 29.75 17.45
C ASP A 699 15.55 29.63 16.00
N GLU A 700 14.65 28.71 15.69
CA GLU A 700 14.11 28.51 14.34
C GLU A 700 13.25 29.71 13.90
N ARG A 701 12.44 30.27 14.81
CA ARG A 701 11.64 31.47 14.55
C ARG A 701 12.51 32.72 14.32
N LEU A 702 13.59 32.85 15.09
CA LEU A 702 14.54 33.96 14.92
C LEU A 702 15.43 33.78 13.68
N SER A 703 15.70 32.53 13.29
CA SER A 703 16.35 32.18 12.03
C SER A 703 15.52 32.61 10.82
N ALA A 704 14.22 32.32 10.82
CA ALA A 704 13.32 32.79 9.76
C ALA A 704 13.15 34.31 9.74
N ALA A 705 13.11 34.94 10.92
CA ALA A 705 13.08 36.40 11.01
C ALA A 705 14.36 37.03 10.43
N PHE A 706 15.52 36.38 10.57
CA PHE A 706 16.76 36.84 9.94
C PHE A 706 16.64 36.84 8.41
N ASP A 707 16.11 35.76 7.83
CA ASP A 707 15.98 35.60 6.37
C ASP A 707 15.01 36.65 5.74
N LEU A 708 14.10 37.23 6.54
CA LEU A 708 13.26 38.36 6.12
C LEU A 708 13.97 39.72 6.18
N TYR A 709 14.96 39.86 7.06
CA TYR A 709 15.73 41.10 7.24
C TYR A 709 16.94 41.17 6.31
N ASP A 710 17.46 40.02 5.86
CA ASP A 710 18.50 39.90 4.84
C ASP A 710 17.87 40.08 3.45
N ILE A 711 17.65 41.34 3.07
CA ILE A 711 16.99 41.69 1.81
C ILE A 711 17.90 41.37 0.60
N SER A 712 19.22 41.35 0.78
CA SER A 712 20.19 41.09 -0.27
C SER A 712 20.57 39.62 -0.43
N ASP A 713 20.13 38.75 0.49
CA ASP A 713 20.49 37.32 0.57
C ASP A 713 22.01 37.11 0.62
N ASP A 714 22.74 38.02 1.30
CA ASP A 714 24.19 37.96 1.47
C ASP A 714 24.61 37.22 2.76
N GLN A 715 23.64 36.65 3.47
CA GLN A 715 23.74 35.98 4.76
C GLN A 715 24.19 36.91 5.89
N GLN A 716 24.02 38.22 5.69
CA GLN A 716 24.29 39.28 6.67
C GLN A 716 23.17 40.33 6.60
N VAL A 717 22.91 41.02 7.72
CA VAL A 717 21.98 42.15 7.74
C VAL A 717 22.76 43.43 8.00
N ASP A 718 22.78 44.33 7.03
CA ASP A 718 23.42 45.62 7.14
C ASP A 718 22.47 46.73 7.65
N GLN A 719 23.04 47.90 7.96
CA GLN A 719 22.27 49.03 8.48
C GLN A 719 21.20 49.52 7.49
N GLN A 720 21.43 49.43 6.18
CA GLN A 720 20.48 49.87 5.17
C GLN A 720 19.30 48.92 5.09
N GLU A 721 19.54 47.61 5.14
CA GLU A 721 18.52 46.57 5.14
C GLU A 721 17.66 46.65 6.40
N LEU A 722 18.29 46.79 7.56
CA LEU A 722 17.60 46.96 8.83
C LEU A 722 16.75 48.25 8.84
N THR A 723 17.27 49.34 8.27
CA THR A 723 16.51 50.58 8.09
C THR A 723 15.30 50.35 7.19
N LYS A 724 15.46 49.68 6.04
CA LYS A 724 14.37 49.40 5.10
C LYS A 724 13.26 48.58 5.75
N MET A 725 13.59 47.56 6.54
CA MET A 725 12.58 46.76 7.23
C MET A 725 11.89 47.52 8.35
N ILE A 726 12.62 48.26 9.18
CA ILE A 726 11.97 49.05 10.26
C ILE A 726 11.06 50.12 9.66
N THR A 727 11.48 50.79 8.59
CA THR A 727 10.61 51.73 7.84
C THR A 727 9.37 51.02 7.32
N ALA A 728 9.52 49.85 6.68
CA ALA A 728 8.38 49.08 6.16
C ALA A 728 7.41 48.64 7.27
N ILE A 729 7.90 48.32 8.47
CA ILE A 729 7.08 47.97 9.64
C ILE A 729 6.36 49.20 10.21
N TYR A 730 7.00 50.37 10.22
CA TYR A 730 6.38 51.61 10.71
C TYR A 730 5.28 52.08 9.75
N ASP A 731 5.56 52.01 8.45
CA ASP A 731 4.59 52.27 7.38
C ASP A 731 3.39 51.32 7.49
N LEU A 732 3.63 50.02 7.72
CA LEU A 732 2.58 49.01 7.89
C LEU A 732 1.68 49.29 9.10
N ASN A 733 2.23 49.84 10.19
CA ASN A 733 1.47 50.17 11.41
C ASN A 733 0.79 51.56 11.37
N GLY A 734 0.97 52.33 10.29
CA GLY A 734 0.38 53.66 10.15
C GLY A 734 0.97 54.68 11.13
N VAL A 735 2.20 54.47 11.58
CA VAL A 735 2.92 55.40 12.44
C VAL A 735 3.58 56.44 11.56
N GLU A 736 3.08 57.67 11.56
CA GLU A 736 3.75 58.80 10.89
C GLU A 736 5.08 59.07 11.60
N ASP A 737 6.20 58.75 10.95
CA ASP A 737 7.54 59.03 11.48
C ASP A 737 7.83 60.53 11.33
N ASP A 738 7.74 61.27 12.43
CA ASP A 738 7.97 62.72 12.47
C ASP A 738 9.41 63.14 12.10
N ASN A 739 10.35 62.19 11.87
CA ASN A 739 11.61 62.42 11.16
C ASN A 739 12.33 61.10 10.85
N ASN A 740 12.57 60.82 9.56
CA ASN A 740 13.33 59.69 8.97
C ASN A 740 14.72 59.41 9.60
N ASN A 741 15.22 60.32 10.46
CA ASN A 741 16.41 60.12 11.29
C ASN A 741 16.19 59.15 12.45
N ASN A 742 14.95 58.97 12.93
CA ASN A 742 14.64 58.11 14.08
C ASN A 742 14.82 56.63 13.73
N VAL A 743 14.35 56.20 12.55
CA VAL A 743 14.51 54.81 12.07
C VAL A 743 15.98 54.46 11.79
N LYS A 744 16.72 55.35 11.13
CA LYS A 744 18.17 55.14 10.88
C LYS A 744 18.98 55.11 12.16
N THR A 745 18.64 55.96 13.14
CA THR A 745 19.27 55.96 14.47
C THR A 745 18.94 54.66 15.19
N ARG A 746 17.68 54.20 15.13
CA ARG A 746 17.25 52.94 15.73
C ARG A 746 17.94 51.72 15.12
N ALA A 747 18.08 51.68 13.80
CA ALA A 747 18.83 50.64 13.11
C ALA A 747 20.32 50.65 13.53
N ALA A 748 20.93 51.84 13.66
CA ALA A 748 22.30 51.98 14.13
C ALA A 748 22.47 51.50 15.58
N GLU A 749 21.52 51.82 16.47
CA GLU A 749 21.49 51.36 17.86
C GLU A 749 21.40 49.84 17.96
N ILE A 750 20.53 49.22 17.15
CA ILE A 750 20.37 47.76 17.11
C ILE A 750 21.67 47.09 16.67
N ILE A 751 22.27 47.54 15.56
CA ILE A 751 23.56 46.99 15.09
C ILE A 751 24.63 47.19 16.16
N ALA A 752 24.77 48.39 16.73
CA ALA A 752 25.75 48.65 17.78
C ALA A 752 25.55 47.79 19.04
N SER A 753 24.33 47.31 19.29
CA SER A 753 24.00 46.46 20.44
C SER A 753 24.15 44.95 20.16
N PHE A 754 24.01 44.52 18.90
CA PHE A 754 23.97 43.11 18.51
C PHE A 754 25.27 42.64 17.82
N ASP A 755 25.98 43.54 17.15
CA ASP A 755 27.25 43.28 16.46
C ASP A 755 28.37 43.05 17.48
N VAL A 756 28.75 41.79 17.66
CA VAL A 756 29.84 41.38 18.56
C VAL A 756 31.17 41.36 17.81
N SER A 757 31.14 41.10 16.50
CA SER A 757 32.30 41.01 15.62
C SER A 757 32.93 42.38 15.30
N GLY A 758 32.14 43.46 15.38
CA GLY A 758 32.53 44.84 15.08
C GLY A 758 32.61 45.16 13.59
N ASP A 759 32.03 44.34 12.72
CA ASP A 759 32.06 44.50 11.27
C ASP A 759 30.93 45.42 10.72
N LYS A 760 30.08 45.94 11.62
CA LYS A 760 28.91 46.79 11.36
C LYS A 760 27.79 46.11 10.58
N LYS A 761 27.81 44.78 10.53
CA LYS A 761 26.74 43.94 10.00
C LYS A 761 26.34 42.94 11.07
N LEU A 762 25.19 42.29 10.88
CA LEU A 762 24.73 41.24 11.77
C LEU A 762 24.79 39.90 11.03
N SER A 763 25.64 39.00 11.51
CA SER A 763 25.51 37.59 11.14
C SER A 763 24.26 36.98 11.76
N LYS A 764 23.76 35.88 11.18
CA LYS A 764 22.59 35.14 11.70
C LYS A 764 22.71 34.81 13.19
N GLN A 765 23.90 34.45 13.65
CA GLN A 765 24.14 34.09 15.05
C GLN A 765 24.15 35.31 15.99
N GLU A 766 24.66 36.45 15.53
CA GLU A 766 24.62 37.72 16.26
C GLU A 766 23.19 38.26 16.36
N PHE A 767 22.43 38.19 15.26
CA PHE A 767 21.02 38.58 15.23
C PHE A 767 20.18 37.76 16.23
N ILE A 768 20.27 36.41 16.18
CA ILE A 768 19.55 35.52 17.11
C ILE A 768 19.97 35.79 18.56
N THR A 769 21.26 35.93 18.83
CA THR A 769 21.78 36.17 20.18
C THR A 769 21.34 37.52 20.73
N GLY A 770 21.34 38.56 19.88
CA GLY A 770 20.90 39.90 20.21
C GLY A 770 19.41 39.96 20.52
N CYS A 771 18.56 39.40 19.64
CA CYS A 771 17.11 39.30 19.85
C CYS A 771 16.77 38.55 21.14
N LYS A 772 17.52 37.48 21.44
CA LYS A 772 17.38 36.73 22.69
C LYS A 772 17.86 37.49 23.91
N LYS A 773 18.60 38.59 23.82
CA LYS A 773 19.06 39.38 24.98
C LYS A 773 18.23 40.66 25.17
N ASP A 774 17.59 41.15 24.12
CA ASP A 774 16.75 42.34 24.17
C ASP A 774 15.48 42.11 25.04
N PRO A 775 15.28 42.86 26.13
CA PRO A 775 14.16 42.65 27.04
C PRO A 775 12.78 42.88 26.42
N TYR A 776 12.68 43.79 25.45
CA TYR A 776 11.43 44.16 24.80
C TYR A 776 11.02 43.11 23.77
N ILE A 777 11.98 42.64 22.96
CA ILE A 777 11.78 41.53 22.03
C ILE A 777 11.42 40.25 22.80
N ARG A 778 12.09 39.96 23.93
CA ARG A 778 11.69 38.84 24.81
C ARG A 778 10.25 38.95 25.32
N GLN A 779 9.80 40.15 25.67
CA GLN A 779 8.45 40.37 26.19
C GLN A 779 7.38 40.14 25.10
N ILE A 780 7.65 40.58 23.87
CA ILE A 780 6.80 40.33 22.69
C ILE A 780 6.79 38.84 22.32
N LEU A 781 7.93 38.16 22.46
CA LEU A 781 8.05 36.73 22.13
C LEU A 781 7.43 35.80 23.19
N ALA A 782 7.15 36.30 24.40
CA ALA A 782 6.60 35.53 25.52
C ALA A 782 5.07 35.65 25.69
N SER A 783 4.39 36.51 24.91
CA SER A 783 2.96 36.79 25.09
C SER A 783 1.98 35.83 24.41
N ASP A 784 2.47 34.81 23.71
CA ASP A 784 1.65 33.80 23.00
C ASP A 784 1.89 32.36 23.52
N ALA A 785 1.85 32.16 24.85
CA ALA A 785 1.90 30.84 25.50
C ALA A 785 0.56 30.44 26.14
#